data_AF-A0A1I1GBD4-F1
#
_entry.id   AF-A0A1I1GBD4-F1
#
_cell.length_a   1.000
_cell.length_b   1.000
_cell.length_c   1.000
_cell.angle_alpha   90.00
_cell.angle_beta   90.00
_cell.angle_gamma   90.00
#
_symmetry.space_group_name_H-M   'P 1'
#
loop_
_entity.id
_entity.type
_entity.pdbx_description
1 polymer ?
#
loop_
_entity_poly.entity_id
_entity_poly.type
_entity_poly.pdbx_seq_one_letter_code
_entity_poly.pdbx_strand_id
1 'polypeptide(L)'
;MRMERQLNTMIVGWCLLLLVAAVQGCKKNEMETPEAALQVESYYPNSGKGGTLVTIIGQGFGNDIGKLVVNFGGKPAEVISAKGETVVVRSPADGISGPIAVIKGSTSLEIGTYTYQLLSVQSAHPLNGPAGSNITIRGEGFSSTAGPAKVAINGNEAQVVLVTDTLIVASVPEGSGKGKIEVNVDGETSAGPEFQYQAIYSIKPASGGKGTRVTIQGEGFAPEKENNIVRFHGNVQATVVEATADQLVVMVPEGVETGVMSVTVNDVRTTGQLFTVVPPPTITEVSPLSGPGGTQMTIRGQQFSTILDENTVLINGHEIAVTAATANELKLMLPGGTGSGKVVVIVNDQQTEGPEFRDQTLGILQVSPESGLAGTQVTITGTGFSSNAAENSVTFNGVTATVMQATENSLTVIAPEGFTTGQLMVQVGGLSAWAPKTFNRAGVVTLAGGPGSNVLPMGMLRIAVDGNKQVYTVTRSQVWKISADGSQVTLLAGSPSAATGYEDGQGTNATFTNMSGLVVDQQNNILVVDGGTRLRKITSGGTVTTLTTDLPFVSNLTIDAHGNLYMNRSFQGMVRYNTSGVQSTYITHAVYNDCRPAIDAAGTVYFSGDQFYSYLSMRVVAENRYVSQWAGTAGSGFADGPFNSALFATAIRALVFENENNLLIMDSGNLALRRARLDVQEITTIFKAERGYQDGSFADVQMSTIADMAIAHDGDIYLLDGGNNAIRRVFLK
;
A
#
# COMPACT_ATOMS: atom_id res chain seq x y z
N MET A 1 62.36 -6.97 5.57
CA MET A 1 63.11 -6.49 4.39
C MET A 1 63.87 -5.25 4.83
N ARG A 2 65.15 -5.41 5.22
CA ARG A 2 66.33 -5.11 4.38
C ARG A 2 66.44 -3.62 4.02
N MET A 3 67.29 -2.90 4.75
CA MET A 3 68.48 -2.13 4.27
C MET A 3 68.92 -1.19 5.41
N GLU A 4 70.07 -1.44 6.06
CA GLU A 4 71.43 -0.97 5.70
C GLU A 4 71.60 0.54 5.93
N ARG A 5 72.62 1.11 6.62
CA ARG A 5 74.05 0.80 6.84
C ARG A 5 74.56 1.63 8.04
N GLN A 6 75.27 1.03 9.01
CA GLN A 6 76.74 1.04 9.22
C GLN A 6 77.42 2.39 9.53
N LEU A 7 78.11 2.49 10.68
CA LEU A 7 79.57 2.69 10.77
C LEU A 7 80.13 2.52 12.22
N ASN A 8 81.19 1.69 12.37
CA ASN A 8 82.34 1.74 13.31
C ASN A 8 82.12 1.88 14.84
N THR A 9 82.73 1.12 15.77
CA THR A 9 84.14 0.72 15.91
C THR A 9 84.34 -0.48 16.88
N MET A 10 85.35 -1.32 16.60
CA MET A 10 85.97 -2.30 17.52
C MET A 10 86.85 -1.61 18.58
N ILE A 11 87.07 -2.25 19.73
CA ILE A 11 88.37 -2.78 20.21
C ILE A 11 88.15 -3.45 21.59
N VAL A 12 88.39 -4.77 21.64
CA VAL A 12 88.33 -5.62 22.84
C VAL A 12 89.76 -6.04 23.17
N GLY A 13 90.20 -5.80 24.41
CA GLY A 13 91.54 -6.13 24.90
C GLY A 13 91.54 -6.57 26.36
N TRP A 14 91.49 -7.90 26.56
CA TRP A 14 92.40 -8.72 27.38
C TRP A 14 92.71 -8.45 28.87
N CYS A 15 92.83 -9.59 29.57
CA CYS A 15 93.52 -9.90 30.85
C CYS A 15 92.70 -9.69 32.14
N LEU A 16 92.14 -10.71 32.81
CA LEU A 16 92.62 -12.05 33.22
C LEU A 16 93.78 -12.01 34.25
N LEU A 17 93.41 -12.32 35.50
CA LEU A 17 94.10 -13.13 36.53
C LEU A 17 95.62 -13.00 36.81
N LEU A 18 95.91 -13.03 38.12
CA LEU A 18 97.13 -13.47 38.85
C LEU A 18 98.12 -12.40 39.34
N LEU A 19 98.32 -12.35 40.67
CA LEU A 19 99.61 -12.46 41.39
C LEU A 19 99.35 -12.22 42.91
N VAL A 20 99.36 -13.24 43.77
CA VAL A 20 100.52 -13.85 44.48
C VAL A 20 101.00 -13.04 45.71
N ALA A 21 100.74 -13.66 46.87
CA ALA A 21 101.55 -13.78 48.08
C ALA A 21 102.11 -12.55 48.83
N ALA A 22 101.50 -12.28 49.99
CA ALA A 22 102.22 -12.15 51.26
C ALA A 22 101.28 -12.53 52.42
N VAL A 23 101.47 -13.73 52.98
CA VAL A 23 100.75 -14.22 54.18
C VAL A 23 101.75 -14.34 55.32
N GLN A 24 101.28 -13.89 56.49
CA GLN A 24 101.75 -14.10 57.87
C GLN A 24 102.88 -13.23 58.43
N GLY A 25 102.53 -12.48 59.49
CA GLY A 25 103.53 -12.14 60.50
C GLY A 25 103.32 -10.94 61.42
N CYS A 26 102.16 -10.28 61.50
CA CYS A 26 101.93 -9.24 62.54
C CYS A 26 100.62 -9.50 63.29
N LYS A 27 100.73 -9.99 64.52
CA LYS A 27 99.70 -9.84 65.56
C LYS A 27 99.46 -8.34 65.73
N LYS A 28 98.36 -7.84 65.18
CA LYS A 28 97.89 -6.48 65.44
C LYS A 28 96.71 -6.62 66.39
N ASN A 29 96.94 -6.23 67.64
CA ASN A 29 95.92 -6.03 68.65
C ASN A 29 94.73 -5.34 67.99
N GLU A 30 93.53 -5.85 68.24
CA GLU A 30 92.27 -5.15 68.01
C GLU A 30 92.37 -3.82 68.78
N MET A 31 92.83 -2.77 68.10
CA MET A 31 92.47 -1.42 68.46
C MET A 31 91.00 -1.32 68.10
N GLU A 32 90.13 -1.49 69.09
CA GLU A 32 88.77 -0.99 69.04
C GLU A 32 88.85 0.46 68.54
N THR A 33 88.55 0.67 67.25
CA THR A 33 88.22 2.01 66.77
C THR A 33 87.12 2.52 67.69
N PRO A 34 87.31 3.66 68.37
CA PRO A 34 86.33 4.16 69.32
C PRO A 34 84.99 4.25 68.58
N GLU A 35 84.01 3.50 69.04
CA GLU A 35 82.69 3.45 68.44
C GLU A 35 82.16 4.89 68.42
N ALA A 36 81.84 5.42 67.24
CA ALA A 36 81.35 6.78 67.11
C ALA A 36 80.18 7.00 68.07
N ALA A 37 80.18 8.12 68.80
CA ALA A 37 79.14 8.40 69.78
C ALA A 37 77.77 8.36 69.11
N LEU A 38 76.78 7.80 69.81
CA LEU A 38 75.40 7.71 69.30
C LEU A 38 74.85 9.14 69.07
N GLN A 39 74.60 9.48 67.81
CA GLN A 39 74.01 10.75 67.40
C GLN A 39 72.94 10.49 66.34
N VAL A 40 71.81 11.20 66.42
CA VAL A 40 70.75 11.13 65.42
C VAL A 40 70.61 12.50 64.77
N GLU A 41 70.70 12.51 63.45
CA GLU A 41 70.54 13.71 62.61
C GLU A 41 69.08 13.93 62.24
N SER A 42 68.36 12.86 61.87
CA SER A 42 66.95 12.93 61.49
C SER A 42 66.28 11.57 61.56
N TYR A 43 64.95 11.57 61.55
CA TYR A 43 64.15 10.37 61.29
C TYR A 43 62.92 10.72 60.45
N TYR A 44 62.53 9.80 59.57
CA TYR A 44 61.37 9.97 58.70
C TYR A 44 60.73 8.61 58.37
N PRO A 45 59.39 8.52 58.33
CA PRO A 45 58.44 9.56 58.73
C PRO A 45 58.41 9.75 60.25
N ASN A 46 57.95 10.92 60.70
CA ASN A 46 57.75 11.25 62.12
C ASN A 46 56.30 10.98 62.62
N SER A 47 55.47 10.40 61.76
CA SER A 47 54.12 9.93 62.07
C SER A 47 53.80 8.65 61.29
N GLY A 48 52.77 7.95 61.74
CA GLY A 48 52.14 6.86 61.00
C GLY A 48 51.46 5.83 61.90
N LYS A 49 50.99 4.70 61.36
CA LYS A 49 50.40 3.61 62.16
C LYS A 49 51.44 2.53 62.48
N GLY A 50 51.10 1.58 63.37
CA GLY A 50 51.91 0.39 63.61
C GLY A 50 52.20 -0.38 62.31
N GLY A 51 53.46 -0.74 62.09
CA GLY A 51 53.92 -1.34 60.83
C GLY A 51 54.64 -0.38 59.88
N THR A 52 54.55 0.94 60.12
CA THR A 52 55.28 1.96 59.36
C THR A 52 56.80 1.76 59.48
N LEU A 53 57.50 1.80 58.35
CA LEU A 53 58.96 1.78 58.33
C LEU A 53 59.51 3.19 58.54
N VAL A 54 60.16 3.39 59.68
CA VAL A 54 60.82 4.64 60.06
C VAL A 54 62.31 4.49 59.83
N THR A 55 62.87 5.37 59.00
CA THR A 55 64.31 5.47 58.77
C THR A 55 64.89 6.54 59.68
N ILE A 56 65.88 6.17 60.47
CA ILE A 56 66.64 7.03 61.37
C ILE A 56 68.05 7.18 60.79
N ILE A 57 68.50 8.41 60.61
CA ILE A 57 69.80 8.76 60.04
C ILE A 57 70.64 9.44 61.12
N GLY A 58 71.91 9.10 61.20
CA GLY A 58 72.80 9.55 62.26
C GLY A 58 74.16 8.89 62.20
N GLN A 59 74.82 8.76 63.35
CA GLN A 59 76.11 8.10 63.49
C GLN A 59 76.14 7.26 64.77
N GLY A 60 77.03 6.27 64.81
CA GLY A 60 77.25 5.47 66.01
C GLY A 60 76.23 4.36 66.25
N PHE A 61 75.41 3.99 65.26
CA PHE A 61 74.45 2.88 65.38
C PHE A 61 75.14 1.51 65.36
N GLY A 62 76.16 1.34 64.51
CA GLY A 62 76.80 0.04 64.25
C GLY A 62 76.01 -0.80 63.25
N ASN A 63 76.38 -2.07 63.09
CA ASN A 63 75.79 -2.99 62.10
C ASN A 63 75.04 -4.17 62.72
N ASP A 64 75.02 -4.26 64.06
CA ASP A 64 74.37 -5.34 64.81
C ASP A 64 73.02 -4.86 65.36
N ILE A 65 71.94 -5.33 64.76
CA ILE A 65 70.57 -4.97 65.14
C ILE A 65 70.23 -5.41 66.59
N GLY A 66 70.87 -6.45 67.12
CA GLY A 66 70.59 -6.98 68.47
C GLY A 66 71.10 -6.07 69.59
N LYS A 67 71.95 -5.09 69.27
CA LYS A 67 72.51 -4.11 70.22
C LYS A 67 71.78 -2.78 70.22
N LEU A 68 70.75 -2.64 69.38
CA LEU A 68 69.95 -1.44 69.22
C LEU A 68 68.51 -1.73 69.63
N VAL A 69 67.97 -0.89 70.51
CA VAL A 69 66.54 -0.87 70.81
C VAL A 69 66.03 0.50 70.43
N VAL A 70 64.99 0.57 69.62
CA VAL A 70 64.29 1.83 69.34
C VAL A 70 62.93 1.78 69.97
N ASN A 71 62.63 2.71 70.86
CA ASN A 71 61.36 2.79 71.55
C ASN A 71 60.46 3.86 70.94
N PHE A 72 59.17 3.59 70.84
CA PHE A 72 58.11 4.50 70.43
C PHE A 72 57.12 4.63 71.59
N GLY A 73 57.09 5.79 72.26
CA GLY A 73 56.21 6.00 73.43
C GLY A 73 56.47 4.99 74.55
N GLY A 74 57.72 4.54 74.70
CA GLY A 74 58.12 3.52 75.68
C GLY A 74 57.98 2.07 75.23
N LYS A 75 57.50 1.78 74.02
CA LYS A 75 57.38 0.41 73.48
C LYS A 75 58.48 0.09 72.46
N PRO A 76 59.13 -1.08 72.53
CA PRO A 76 60.19 -1.43 71.59
C PRO A 76 59.65 -1.71 70.18
N ALA A 77 60.32 -1.14 69.19
CA ALA A 77 60.13 -1.40 67.77
C ALA A 77 60.99 -2.58 67.31
N GLU A 78 60.55 -3.24 66.23
CA GLU A 78 61.38 -4.19 65.51
C GLU A 78 62.44 -3.43 64.70
N VAL A 79 63.72 -3.69 64.97
CA VAL A 79 64.82 -3.12 64.17
C VAL A 79 65.01 -3.98 62.92
N ILE A 80 64.63 -3.43 61.76
CA ILE A 80 64.68 -4.12 60.47
C ILE A 80 66.09 -4.12 59.90
N SER A 81 66.81 -3.00 60.04
CA SER A 81 68.22 -2.91 59.62
C SER A 81 68.98 -1.86 60.41
N ALA A 82 70.28 -2.11 60.63
CA ALA A 82 71.23 -1.14 61.16
C ALA A 82 72.49 -1.19 60.31
N LYS A 83 72.89 -0.04 59.77
CA LYS A 83 74.04 0.11 58.87
C LYS A 83 74.76 1.41 59.19
N GLY A 84 75.59 1.41 60.24
CA GLY A 84 76.51 2.48 60.65
C GLY A 84 75.87 3.85 60.90
N GLU A 85 75.37 4.46 59.83
CA GLU A 85 74.74 5.77 59.72
C GLU A 85 73.20 5.72 59.55
N THR A 86 72.63 4.54 59.27
CA THR A 86 71.18 4.39 59.05
C THR A 86 70.60 3.23 59.84
N VAL A 87 69.42 3.43 60.42
CA VAL A 87 68.64 2.41 61.10
C VAL A 87 67.21 2.47 60.58
N VAL A 88 66.69 1.35 60.09
CA VAL A 88 65.28 1.24 59.71
C VAL A 88 64.59 0.39 60.76
N VAL A 89 63.52 0.94 61.35
CA VAL A 89 62.71 0.26 62.34
C VAL A 89 61.26 0.20 61.88
N ARG A 90 60.53 -0.80 62.35
CA ARG A 90 59.09 -0.91 62.15
C ARG A 90 58.39 -0.45 63.42
N SER A 91 57.53 0.56 63.30
CA SER A 91 56.73 1.05 64.43
C SER A 91 55.89 -0.09 65.03
N PRO A 92 55.87 -0.27 66.37
CA PRO A 92 55.14 -1.37 67.01
C PRO A 92 53.62 -1.27 66.82
N ALA A 93 52.96 -2.42 66.71
CA ALA A 93 51.51 -2.50 66.47
C ALA A 93 50.68 -1.85 67.59
N ASP A 94 51.16 -1.92 68.83
CA ASP A 94 50.51 -1.38 70.03
C ASP A 94 51.17 -0.07 70.50
N GLY A 95 51.99 0.58 69.67
CA GLY A 95 52.63 1.85 70.01
C GLY A 95 51.65 2.99 70.24
N ILE A 96 52.12 4.02 70.95
CA ILE A 96 51.34 5.23 71.26
C ILE A 96 52.14 6.47 70.84
N SER A 97 51.43 7.56 70.54
CA SER A 97 52.07 8.86 70.28
C SER A 97 52.91 9.27 71.48
N GLY A 98 54.17 9.64 71.23
CA GLY A 98 55.11 9.92 72.31
C GLY A 98 56.56 9.97 71.85
N PRO A 99 57.50 10.07 72.80
CA PRO A 99 58.92 10.18 72.48
C PRO A 99 59.40 8.94 71.74
N ILE A 100 60.16 9.16 70.66
CA ILE A 100 60.96 8.12 70.01
C ILE A 100 62.38 8.20 70.56
N ALA A 101 62.93 7.06 70.99
CA ALA A 101 64.26 7.02 71.58
C ALA A 101 65.09 5.87 70.99
N VAL A 102 66.35 6.15 70.68
CA VAL A 102 67.33 5.13 70.27
C VAL A 102 68.19 4.79 71.49
N ILE A 103 68.22 3.50 71.83
CA ILE A 103 68.94 2.96 72.98
C ILE A 103 70.03 2.03 72.47
N LYS A 104 71.26 2.28 72.92
CA LYS A 104 72.43 1.45 72.65
C LYS A 104 73.26 1.30 73.92
N GLY A 105 73.36 0.09 74.45
CA GLY A 105 73.99 -0.17 75.75
C GLY A 105 73.28 0.60 76.88
N SER A 106 74.01 1.41 77.64
CA SER A 106 73.46 2.28 78.70
C SER A 106 72.98 3.66 78.21
N THR A 107 73.19 3.99 76.93
CA THR A 107 72.87 5.30 76.36
C THR A 107 71.47 5.28 75.77
N SER A 108 70.58 6.15 76.24
CA SER A 108 69.25 6.39 75.69
C SER A 108 69.17 7.82 75.18
N LEU A 109 68.93 7.97 73.88
CA LEU A 109 68.77 9.27 73.23
C LEU A 109 67.34 9.41 72.73
N GLU A 110 66.58 10.34 73.31
CA GLU A 110 65.29 10.75 72.76
C GLU A 110 65.53 11.64 71.54
N ILE A 111 64.97 11.26 70.39
CA ILE A 111 65.27 11.88 69.09
C ILE A 111 64.10 12.72 68.54
N GLY A 112 62.97 12.71 69.23
CA GLY A 112 61.79 13.49 68.88
C GLY A 112 60.50 12.83 69.35
N THR A 113 59.36 13.25 68.79
CA THR A 113 58.04 12.69 69.06
C THR A 113 57.50 12.01 67.81
N TYR A 114 57.16 10.73 67.91
CA TYR A 114 56.44 10.01 66.86
C TYR A 114 54.94 10.07 67.12
N THR A 115 54.15 10.42 66.10
CA THR A 115 52.69 10.52 66.22
C THR A 115 52.02 9.30 65.60
N TYR A 116 51.33 8.50 66.42
CA TYR A 116 50.50 7.42 65.93
C TYR A 116 49.21 7.98 65.33
N GLN A 117 48.98 7.69 64.05
CA GLN A 117 47.84 8.21 63.30
C GLN A 117 46.71 7.19 63.24
N LEU A 118 45.48 7.69 63.36
CA LEU A 118 44.28 6.90 63.12
C LEU A 118 44.09 6.73 61.62
N LEU A 119 43.51 5.59 61.21
CA LEU A 119 43.19 5.33 59.81
C LEU A 119 42.26 6.42 59.30
N SER A 120 42.69 7.16 58.28
CA SER A 120 41.87 8.18 57.65
C SER A 120 42.18 8.29 56.15
N VAL A 121 41.12 8.39 55.35
CA VAL A 121 41.22 8.74 53.93
C VAL A 121 40.90 10.22 53.78
N GLN A 122 41.85 11.00 53.27
CA GLN A 122 41.72 12.45 53.16
C GLN A 122 41.32 12.90 51.76
N SER A 123 41.89 12.30 50.71
CA SER A 123 41.56 12.65 49.32
C SER A 123 41.86 11.50 48.36
N ALA A 124 41.26 11.56 47.17
CA ALA A 124 41.59 10.67 46.07
C ALA A 124 41.55 11.42 44.73
N HIS A 125 42.37 11.00 43.77
CA HIS A 125 42.38 11.55 42.41
C HIS A 125 42.91 10.52 41.39
N PRO A 126 42.29 10.39 40.20
CA PRO A 126 41.02 11.02 39.80
C PRO A 126 39.81 10.45 40.57
N LEU A 127 38.68 11.16 40.55
CA LEU A 127 37.40 10.73 41.16
C LEU A 127 36.44 10.09 40.15
N ASN A 128 36.91 9.83 38.94
CA ASN A 128 36.19 9.08 37.93
C ASN A 128 37.16 8.36 37.01
N GLY A 129 36.68 7.33 36.33
CA GLY A 129 37.45 6.66 35.29
C GLY A 129 37.03 5.23 35.01
N PRO A 130 37.58 4.65 33.93
CA PRO A 130 37.27 3.29 33.51
C PRO A 130 38.05 2.24 34.30
N ALA A 131 37.67 0.98 34.11
CA ALA A 131 38.38 -0.17 34.63
C ALA A 131 39.87 -0.12 34.26
N GLY A 132 40.73 -0.53 35.20
CA GLY A 132 42.18 -0.55 35.01
C GLY A 132 42.88 0.80 35.22
N SER A 133 42.14 1.92 35.26
CA SER A 133 42.74 3.23 35.57
C SER A 133 43.27 3.28 37.01
N ASN A 134 44.36 4.00 37.24
CA ASN A 134 44.95 4.13 38.58
C ASN A 134 44.33 5.31 39.33
N ILE A 135 43.86 5.07 40.55
CA ILE A 135 43.47 6.09 41.51
C ILE A 135 44.55 6.26 42.58
N THR A 136 44.88 7.49 42.90
CA THR A 136 45.79 7.86 43.98
C THR A 136 44.99 8.30 45.19
N ILE A 137 45.13 7.60 46.31
CA ILE A 137 44.43 7.86 47.57
C ILE A 137 45.46 8.38 48.58
N ARG A 138 45.19 9.52 49.20
CA ARG A 138 46.03 10.13 50.25
C ARG A 138 45.30 10.11 51.58
N GLY A 139 46.05 9.88 52.65
CA GLY A 139 45.51 9.80 53.99
C GLY A 139 46.58 9.53 55.03
N GLU A 140 46.19 8.88 56.11
CA GLU A 140 47.08 8.54 57.23
C GLU A 140 46.76 7.14 57.75
N GLY A 141 47.79 6.47 58.28
CA GLY A 141 47.65 5.18 58.95
C GLY A 141 47.33 4.00 58.00
N PHE A 142 47.84 4.04 56.77
CA PHE A 142 47.67 2.97 55.79
C PHE A 142 48.63 1.78 55.97
N SER A 143 49.65 1.90 56.83
CA SER A 143 50.56 0.79 57.12
C SER A 143 49.95 -0.24 58.08
N SER A 144 50.40 -1.49 57.98
CA SER A 144 50.05 -2.56 58.90
C SER A 144 51.20 -3.57 59.04
N THR A 145 51.19 -4.32 60.14
CA THR A 145 52.09 -5.46 60.39
C THR A 145 51.53 -6.80 59.87
N ALA A 146 50.22 -6.88 59.62
CA ALA A 146 49.51 -8.11 59.22
C ALA A 146 49.41 -8.28 57.70
N GLY A 147 49.43 -7.19 56.93
CA GLY A 147 49.34 -7.20 55.47
C GLY A 147 49.16 -5.79 54.89
N PRO A 148 49.24 -5.60 53.57
CA PRO A 148 48.97 -4.29 52.97
C PRO A 148 47.50 -3.89 53.16
N ALA A 149 47.24 -2.57 53.16
CA ALA A 149 45.88 -2.03 53.14
C ALA A 149 45.08 -2.61 51.96
N LYS A 150 43.78 -2.84 52.17
CA LYS A 150 42.83 -3.20 51.11
C LYS A 150 42.05 -1.97 50.69
N VAL A 151 41.75 -1.87 49.39
CA VAL A 151 40.91 -0.80 48.84
C VAL A 151 39.68 -1.43 48.22
N ALA A 152 38.51 -0.86 48.48
CA ALA A 152 37.29 -1.14 47.75
C ALA A 152 36.70 0.14 47.16
N ILE A 153 36.10 0.05 45.97
CA ILE A 153 35.33 1.12 45.36
C ILE A 153 33.89 0.63 45.27
N ASN A 154 32.99 1.27 46.00
CA ASN A 154 31.59 0.86 46.07
C ASN A 154 31.41 -0.64 46.42
N GLY A 155 32.22 -1.14 47.36
CA GLY A 155 32.24 -2.55 47.76
C GLY A 155 33.00 -3.50 46.83
N ASN A 156 33.47 -3.06 45.65
CA ASN A 156 34.28 -3.88 44.75
C ASN A 156 35.77 -3.74 45.08
N GLU A 157 36.46 -4.85 45.36
CA GLU A 157 37.88 -4.85 45.74
C GLU A 157 38.77 -4.37 44.58
N ALA A 158 39.54 -3.32 44.83
CA ALA A 158 40.47 -2.71 43.91
C ALA A 158 41.87 -3.30 44.09
N GLN A 159 42.61 -3.48 43.00
CA GLN A 159 43.97 -3.99 43.08
C GLN A 159 44.92 -2.91 43.59
N VAL A 160 45.49 -3.08 44.77
CA VAL A 160 46.51 -2.17 45.32
C VAL A 160 47.84 -2.39 44.60
N VAL A 161 48.35 -1.34 43.97
CA VAL A 161 49.61 -1.31 43.20
C VAL A 161 50.76 -0.82 44.08
N LEU A 162 50.50 0.17 44.94
CA LEU A 162 51.47 0.77 45.85
C LEU A 162 50.80 1.16 47.16
N VAL A 163 51.47 0.93 48.29
CA VAL A 163 51.03 1.43 49.60
C VAL A 163 52.23 1.96 50.41
N THR A 164 52.08 3.15 50.94
CA THR A 164 52.88 3.73 52.04
C THR A 164 51.91 4.14 53.15
N ASP A 165 52.40 4.62 54.29
CA ASP A 165 51.50 5.03 55.38
C ASP A 165 50.51 6.15 55.01
N THR A 166 50.86 6.99 54.01
CA THR A 166 50.08 8.17 53.63
C THR A 166 49.59 8.16 52.19
N LEU A 167 49.94 7.13 51.40
CA LEU A 167 49.62 7.04 49.98
C LEU A 167 49.26 5.60 49.59
N ILE A 168 48.13 5.44 48.90
CA ILE A 168 47.79 4.20 48.18
C ILE A 168 47.58 4.52 46.71
N VAL A 169 48.10 3.69 45.81
CA VAL A 169 47.71 3.67 44.39
C VAL A 169 46.98 2.35 44.14
N ALA A 170 45.74 2.43 43.67
CA ALA A 170 44.92 1.26 43.37
C ALA A 170 44.36 1.33 41.95
N SER A 171 44.16 0.18 41.31
CA SER A 171 43.53 0.07 39.99
C SER A 171 42.02 -0.11 40.13
N VAL A 172 41.25 0.66 39.37
CA VAL A 172 39.78 0.68 39.40
C VAL A 172 39.22 -0.66 38.88
N PRO A 173 38.37 -1.36 39.66
CA PRO A 173 37.73 -2.59 39.22
C PRO A 173 36.62 -2.31 38.18
N GLU A 174 36.40 -3.29 37.30
CA GLU A 174 35.29 -3.27 36.34
C GLU A 174 33.93 -3.28 37.06
N GLY A 175 32.97 -2.51 36.55
CA GLY A 175 31.61 -2.47 37.10
C GLY A 175 31.48 -1.85 38.48
N SER A 176 32.43 -1.00 38.89
CA SER A 176 32.43 -0.40 40.24
C SER A 176 31.23 0.53 40.50
N GLY A 177 30.59 1.06 39.45
CA GLY A 177 29.51 2.03 39.55
C GLY A 177 29.89 3.31 40.31
N LYS A 178 28.89 3.99 40.89
CA LYS A 178 29.09 5.17 41.74
C LYS A 178 29.11 4.77 43.22
N GLY A 179 30.17 5.11 43.95
CA GLY A 179 30.21 4.91 45.40
C GLY A 179 31.51 5.34 46.06
N LYS A 180 31.59 5.17 47.38
CA LYS A 180 32.75 5.60 48.16
C LYS A 180 33.99 4.74 47.90
N ILE A 181 35.14 5.37 48.01
CA ILE A 181 36.43 4.68 48.13
C ILE A 181 36.62 4.31 49.61
N GLU A 182 36.81 3.04 49.90
CA GLU A 182 37.00 2.53 51.26
C GLU A 182 38.39 1.91 51.39
N VAL A 183 39.12 2.31 52.42
CA VAL A 183 40.42 1.71 52.78
C VAL A 183 40.23 0.91 54.06
N ASN A 184 40.57 -0.37 54.03
CA ASN A 184 40.56 -1.25 55.19
C ASN A 184 41.99 -1.62 55.62
N VAL A 185 42.30 -1.41 56.90
CA VAL A 185 43.60 -1.73 57.50
C VAL A 185 43.35 -2.38 58.86
N ASP A 186 43.79 -3.63 59.02
CA ASP A 186 43.63 -4.41 60.26
C ASP A 186 42.18 -4.55 60.74
N GLY A 187 41.21 -4.59 59.81
CA GLY A 187 39.78 -4.70 60.15
C GLY A 187 39.07 -3.36 60.38
N GLU A 188 39.82 -2.26 60.53
CA GLU A 188 39.26 -0.90 60.57
C GLU A 188 39.03 -0.38 59.16
N THR A 189 37.93 0.31 58.93
CA THR A 189 37.57 0.89 57.61
C THR A 189 37.47 2.42 57.72
N SER A 190 38.14 3.13 56.80
CA SER A 190 37.91 4.55 56.57
C SER A 190 37.36 4.77 55.17
N ALA A 191 36.28 5.55 55.09
CA ALA A 191 35.67 5.95 53.83
C ALA A 191 36.22 7.30 53.35
N GLY A 192 36.53 7.40 52.06
CA GLY A 192 36.98 8.60 51.36
C GLY A 192 35.88 9.23 50.50
N PRO A 193 36.28 10.05 49.51
CA PRO A 193 35.34 10.65 48.56
C PRO A 193 34.65 9.60 47.68
N GLU A 194 33.56 9.99 47.03
CA GLU A 194 32.90 9.17 46.02
C GLU A 194 33.72 9.11 44.72
N PHE A 195 33.77 7.93 44.13
CA PHE A 195 34.32 7.66 42.81
C PHE A 195 33.18 7.30 41.84
N GLN A 196 33.28 7.78 40.60
CA GLN A 196 32.34 7.50 39.52
C GLN A 196 33.00 6.60 38.47
N TYR A 197 32.62 5.33 38.43
CA TYR A 197 33.03 4.41 37.37
C TYR A 197 32.48 4.87 36.01
N GLN A 198 33.29 4.68 34.96
CA GLN A 198 32.95 5.06 33.59
C GLN A 198 33.12 3.89 32.62
N ALA A 199 32.11 3.66 31.80
CA ALA A 199 32.16 2.63 30.76
C ALA A 199 31.30 3.02 29.56
N ILE A 200 31.65 2.50 28.39
CA ILE A 200 30.84 2.55 27.18
C ILE A 200 30.47 1.11 26.82
N TYR A 201 29.19 0.78 26.92
CA TYR A 201 28.67 -0.57 26.71
C TYR A 201 28.33 -0.84 25.25
N SER A 202 27.70 0.11 24.56
CA SER A 202 27.32 -0.05 23.16
C SER A 202 27.15 1.27 22.42
N ILE A 203 27.30 1.23 21.11
CA ILE A 203 26.89 2.31 20.21
C ILE A 203 25.85 1.79 19.20
N LYS A 204 24.84 2.61 18.89
CA LYS A 204 23.84 2.33 17.86
C LYS A 204 23.45 3.60 17.10
N PRO A 205 23.57 3.63 15.76
CA PRO A 205 24.17 2.60 14.92
C PRO A 205 25.70 2.56 15.07
N ALA A 206 26.31 1.41 14.77
CA ALA A 206 27.78 1.24 14.78
C ALA A 206 28.46 1.69 13.47
N SER A 207 27.67 2.13 12.49
CA SER A 207 28.14 2.69 11.22
C SER A 207 27.30 3.88 10.78
N GLY A 208 27.88 4.75 9.96
CA GLY A 208 27.19 5.92 9.42
C GLY A 208 28.16 6.94 8.83
N GLY A 209 27.64 8.10 8.43
CA GLY A 209 28.41 9.19 7.85
C GLY A 209 28.12 10.50 8.59
N LYS A 210 28.48 11.63 7.96
CA LYS A 210 28.15 12.96 8.49
C LYS A 210 26.63 13.05 8.76
N GLY A 211 26.27 13.47 9.97
CA GLY A 211 24.87 13.68 10.36
C GLY A 211 24.19 12.46 10.98
N THR A 212 24.82 11.27 11.00
CA THR A 212 24.29 10.11 11.71
C THR A 212 24.13 10.41 13.21
N ARG A 213 22.94 10.12 13.75
CA ARG A 213 22.63 10.17 15.18
C ARG A 213 23.07 8.86 15.84
N VAL A 214 24.11 8.91 16.67
CA VAL A 214 24.63 7.75 17.39
C VAL A 214 24.22 7.82 18.85
N THR A 215 23.48 6.81 19.30
CA THR A 215 23.20 6.57 20.72
C THR A 215 24.34 5.77 21.32
N ILE A 216 24.89 6.24 22.43
CA ILE A 216 25.97 5.63 23.19
C ILE A 216 25.38 5.22 24.54
N GLN A 217 25.32 3.93 24.81
CA GLN A 217 24.94 3.41 26.12
C GLN A 217 26.20 3.19 26.94
N GLY A 218 26.17 3.60 28.21
CA GLY A 218 27.31 3.51 29.12
C GLY A 218 26.93 3.78 30.56
N GLU A 219 27.92 4.20 31.34
CA GLU A 219 27.76 4.66 32.72
C GLU A 219 28.80 5.73 33.04
N GLY A 220 28.47 6.63 33.97
CA GLY A 220 29.39 7.65 34.48
C GLY A 220 29.58 8.84 33.53
N PHE A 221 28.64 9.03 32.61
CA PHE A 221 28.54 10.24 31.81
C PHE A 221 28.05 11.42 32.66
N ALA A 222 28.41 12.63 32.25
CA ALA A 222 27.86 13.82 32.91
C ALA A 222 26.41 14.05 32.47
N PRO A 223 25.48 14.41 33.36
CA PRO A 223 24.10 14.75 32.98
C PRO A 223 24.04 15.96 32.04
N GLU A 224 24.99 16.89 32.13
CA GLU A 224 25.06 18.06 31.26
C GLU A 224 25.86 17.74 29.99
N LYS A 225 25.26 18.01 28.83
CA LYS A 225 25.88 17.72 27.52
C LYS A 225 27.24 18.40 27.32
N GLU A 226 27.42 19.62 27.84
CA GLU A 226 28.65 20.41 27.70
C GLU A 226 29.85 19.79 28.43
N ASN A 227 29.58 18.95 29.43
CA ASN A 227 30.59 18.27 30.24
C ASN A 227 31.03 16.92 29.65
N ASN A 228 30.45 16.51 28.52
CA ASN A 228 30.81 15.29 27.81
C ASN A 228 31.50 15.65 26.50
N ILE A 229 32.76 15.22 26.33
CA ILE A 229 33.48 15.40 25.07
C ILE A 229 33.57 14.05 24.37
N VAL A 230 32.74 13.87 23.34
CA VAL A 230 32.74 12.65 22.52
C VAL A 230 33.61 12.84 21.29
N ARG A 231 34.53 11.92 21.05
CA ARG A 231 35.42 11.90 19.89
C ARG A 231 35.33 10.58 19.16
N PHE A 232 35.28 10.65 17.83
CA PHE A 232 35.50 9.50 16.95
C PHE A 232 37.00 9.30 16.72
N HIS A 233 37.41 8.63 15.63
CA HIS A 233 38.81 8.42 15.30
C HIS A 233 39.63 9.73 15.37
N GLY A 234 40.82 9.66 15.97
CA GLY A 234 41.69 10.82 16.17
C GLY A 234 41.11 11.83 17.17
N ASN A 235 41.13 13.11 16.79
CA ASN A 235 40.65 14.24 17.61
C ASN A 235 39.34 14.85 17.09
N VAL A 236 38.62 14.15 16.21
CA VAL A 236 37.37 14.64 15.60
C VAL A 236 36.24 14.57 16.62
N GLN A 237 35.81 15.73 17.10
CA GLN A 237 34.80 15.88 18.15
C GLN A 237 33.38 15.89 17.59
N ALA A 238 32.51 15.06 18.16
CA ALA A 238 31.09 15.01 17.86
C ALA A 238 30.30 16.05 18.68
N THR A 239 29.14 16.45 18.17
CA THR A 239 28.21 17.29 18.94
C THR A 239 27.33 16.40 19.80
N VAL A 240 27.37 16.60 21.12
CA VAL A 240 26.44 15.93 22.05
C VAL A 240 25.09 16.64 22.00
N VAL A 241 24.03 15.91 21.64
CA VAL A 241 22.66 16.43 21.53
C VAL A 241 21.82 16.10 22.76
N GLU A 242 22.02 14.93 23.35
CA GLU A 242 21.32 14.49 24.58
C GLU A 242 22.32 13.81 25.51
N ALA A 243 22.13 13.97 26.83
CA ALA A 243 22.98 13.38 27.84
C ALA A 243 22.18 12.99 29.10
N THR A 244 22.42 11.79 29.58
CA THR A 244 22.05 11.27 30.90
C THR A 244 23.30 10.61 31.51
N ALA A 245 23.21 10.13 32.75
CA ALA A 245 24.35 9.44 33.39
C ALA A 245 24.74 8.11 32.71
N ASP A 246 23.84 7.54 31.91
CA ASP A 246 23.94 6.22 31.29
C ASP A 246 23.78 6.23 29.76
N GLN A 247 23.39 7.36 29.16
CA GLN A 247 23.19 7.47 27.71
C GLN A 247 23.68 8.83 27.18
N LEU A 248 24.35 8.81 26.03
CA LEU A 248 24.60 10.01 25.23
C LEU A 248 23.98 9.81 23.85
N VAL A 249 23.46 10.88 23.25
CA VAL A 249 23.17 10.92 21.81
C VAL A 249 24.07 11.96 21.19
N VAL A 250 24.75 11.59 20.12
CA VAL A 250 25.71 12.46 19.42
C VAL A 250 25.43 12.53 17.93
N MET A 251 25.77 13.66 17.33
CA MET A 251 25.77 13.85 15.87
C MET A 251 27.18 13.61 15.33
N VAL A 252 27.29 12.70 14.35
CA VAL A 252 28.55 12.44 13.66
C VAL A 252 28.97 13.68 12.84
N PRO A 253 30.18 14.23 13.08
CA PRO A 253 30.64 15.45 12.42
C PRO A 253 31.16 15.19 10.99
N GLU A 254 31.42 16.27 10.26
CA GLU A 254 32.09 16.19 8.95
C GLU A 254 33.56 15.78 9.09
N GLY A 255 34.09 15.03 8.11
CA GLY A 255 35.48 14.57 8.09
C GLY A 255 35.78 13.44 9.08
N VAL A 256 34.76 12.75 9.60
CA VAL A 256 34.94 11.57 10.45
C VAL A 256 35.62 10.43 9.67
N GLU A 257 36.51 9.70 10.34
CA GLU A 257 37.15 8.49 9.81
C GLU A 257 36.77 7.28 10.69
N THR A 258 36.86 6.07 10.11
CA THR A 258 36.62 4.82 10.82
C THR A 258 37.62 4.65 11.96
N GLY A 259 37.11 4.40 13.17
CA GLY A 259 37.96 4.16 14.32
C GLY A 259 37.22 4.06 15.64
N VAL A 260 37.96 3.70 16.70
CA VAL A 260 37.43 3.60 18.05
C VAL A 260 36.99 4.97 18.55
N MET A 261 35.79 5.05 19.10
CA MET A 261 35.32 6.27 19.74
C MET A 261 35.75 6.36 21.20
N SER A 262 35.66 7.55 21.78
CA SER A 262 35.89 7.77 23.19
C SER A 262 35.03 8.91 23.73
N VAL A 263 34.72 8.82 25.01
CA VAL A 263 34.05 9.86 25.78
C VAL A 263 35.02 10.36 26.85
N THR A 264 35.21 11.67 26.93
CA THR A 264 35.98 12.33 27.99
C THR A 264 35.03 13.08 28.91
N VAL A 265 35.12 12.79 30.21
CA VAL A 265 34.33 13.44 31.27
C VAL A 265 35.30 13.78 32.41
N ASN A 266 35.27 15.04 32.87
CA ASN A 266 36.19 15.54 33.90
C ASN A 266 37.67 15.19 33.61
N ASP A 267 38.11 15.45 32.37
CA ASP A 267 39.46 15.17 31.86
C ASP A 267 39.89 13.69 31.83
N VAL A 268 39.01 12.75 32.16
CA VAL A 268 39.29 11.30 32.05
C VAL A 268 38.65 10.74 30.79
N ARG A 269 39.46 10.04 29.99
CA ARG A 269 39.05 9.44 28.72
C ARG A 269 38.68 7.97 28.90
N THR A 270 37.49 7.62 28.42
CA THR A 270 36.98 6.24 28.34
C THR A 270 36.84 5.87 26.86
N THR A 271 37.48 4.78 26.45
CA THR A 271 37.42 4.28 25.06
C THR A 271 36.27 3.30 24.90
N GLY A 272 35.55 3.40 23.78
CA GLY A 272 34.40 2.57 23.45
C GLY A 272 34.65 1.71 22.21
N GLN A 273 33.57 1.45 21.48
CA GLN A 273 33.57 0.56 20.33
C GLN A 273 34.05 1.26 19.04
N LEU A 274 34.36 0.44 18.03
CA LEU A 274 34.68 0.88 16.67
C LEU A 274 33.42 1.45 15.99
N PHE A 275 33.51 2.68 15.48
CA PHE A 275 32.53 3.24 14.56
C PHE A 275 33.05 3.17 13.13
N THR A 276 32.25 2.62 12.21
CA THR A 276 32.64 2.47 10.80
C THR A 276 32.01 3.56 9.94
N VAL A 277 32.84 4.38 9.30
CA VAL A 277 32.36 5.42 8.39
C VAL A 277 32.01 4.82 7.04
N VAL A 278 30.76 5.00 6.61
CA VAL A 278 30.24 4.50 5.33
C VAL A 278 29.57 5.63 4.55
N PRO A 279 29.64 5.64 3.21
CA PRO A 279 28.93 6.63 2.40
C PRO A 279 27.41 6.45 2.49
N PRO A 280 26.62 7.43 1.99
CA PRO A 280 25.17 7.27 1.88
C PRO A 280 24.76 6.03 1.09
N PRO A 281 23.57 5.45 1.36
CA PRO A 281 23.05 4.31 0.61
C PRO A 281 22.93 4.62 -0.88
N THR A 282 23.01 3.61 -1.74
CA THR A 282 22.68 3.79 -3.17
C THR A 282 21.46 2.97 -3.53
N ILE A 283 20.64 3.48 -4.46
CA ILE A 283 19.49 2.76 -5.01
C ILE A 283 19.83 2.44 -6.46
N THR A 284 19.88 1.15 -6.80
CA THR A 284 20.15 0.68 -8.17
C THR A 284 18.89 0.26 -8.90
N GLU A 285 17.88 -0.25 -8.18
CA GLU A 285 16.61 -0.69 -8.75
C GLU A 285 15.49 -0.58 -7.71
N VAL A 286 14.29 -0.25 -8.16
CA VAL A 286 13.06 -0.35 -7.37
C VAL A 286 12.04 -1.08 -8.23
N SER A 287 11.45 -2.15 -7.70
CA SER A 287 10.45 -2.93 -8.42
C SER A 287 9.36 -3.48 -7.48
N PRO A 288 8.07 -3.30 -7.81
CA PRO A 288 7.58 -2.49 -8.93
C PRO A 288 7.62 -0.98 -8.60
N LEU A 289 7.54 -0.12 -9.62
CA LEU A 289 7.41 1.35 -9.48
C LEU A 289 5.96 1.85 -9.48
N SER A 290 5.01 0.92 -9.50
CA SER A 290 3.58 1.15 -9.41
C SER A 290 2.94 -0.11 -8.84
N GLY A 291 1.80 0.03 -8.16
CA GLY A 291 1.04 -1.13 -7.70
C GLY A 291 0.00 -0.79 -6.65
N PRO A 292 -1.05 -1.61 -6.51
CA PRO A 292 -2.06 -1.43 -5.48
C PRO A 292 -1.48 -1.70 -4.09
N GLY A 293 -2.20 -1.24 -3.06
CA GLY A 293 -1.94 -1.64 -1.67
C GLY A 293 -1.90 -3.16 -1.53
N GLY A 294 -0.99 -3.68 -0.71
CA GLY A 294 -0.70 -5.09 -0.53
C GLY A 294 0.36 -5.66 -1.48
N THR A 295 0.88 -4.87 -2.44
CA THR A 295 1.96 -5.33 -3.32
C THR A 295 3.31 -5.30 -2.60
N GLN A 296 4.12 -6.35 -2.74
CA GLN A 296 5.50 -6.36 -2.23
C GLN A 296 6.41 -5.56 -3.15
N MET A 297 7.08 -4.53 -2.61
CA MET A 297 8.13 -3.78 -3.29
C MET A 297 9.50 -4.27 -2.83
N THR A 298 10.42 -4.38 -3.78
CA THR A 298 11.84 -4.68 -3.57
C THR A 298 12.68 -3.49 -4.03
N ILE A 299 13.57 -3.02 -3.16
CA ILE A 299 14.55 -1.97 -3.44
C ILE A 299 15.93 -2.61 -3.42
N ARG A 300 16.66 -2.56 -4.54
CA ARG A 300 18.06 -3.01 -4.62
C ARG A 300 19.01 -1.83 -4.56
N GLY A 301 20.18 -2.05 -3.98
CA GLY A 301 21.13 -0.99 -3.72
C GLY A 301 22.43 -1.48 -3.10
N GLN A 302 23.11 -0.56 -2.41
CA GLN A 302 24.31 -0.83 -1.60
C GLN A 302 24.23 -0.01 -0.30
N GLN A 303 24.96 -0.45 0.72
CA GLN A 303 25.06 0.22 2.03
C GLN A 303 23.72 0.32 2.78
N PHE A 304 22.87 -0.69 2.63
CA PHE A 304 21.71 -0.86 3.51
C PHE A 304 22.14 -1.54 4.81
N SER A 305 21.45 -1.23 5.91
CA SER A 305 21.70 -1.95 7.16
C SER A 305 21.03 -3.32 7.12
N THR A 306 21.66 -4.31 7.75
CA THR A 306 21.02 -5.61 7.99
C THR A 306 20.04 -5.57 9.17
N ILE A 307 20.04 -4.48 9.93
CA ILE A 307 19.14 -4.23 11.06
C ILE A 307 17.96 -3.40 10.55
N LEU A 308 16.72 -3.89 10.76
CA LEU A 308 15.53 -3.28 10.16
C LEU A 308 15.30 -1.83 10.61
N ASP A 309 15.46 -1.53 11.90
CA ASP A 309 15.19 -0.19 12.45
C ASP A 309 16.26 0.86 12.13
N GLU A 310 17.33 0.45 11.44
CA GLU A 310 18.33 1.36 10.86
C GLU A 310 18.01 1.78 9.42
N ASN A 311 16.96 1.19 8.81
CA ASN A 311 16.50 1.51 7.46
C ASN A 311 15.10 2.13 7.50
N THR A 312 14.96 3.33 6.93
CA THR A 312 13.67 3.98 6.72
C THR A 312 13.43 4.14 5.23
N VAL A 313 12.24 3.78 4.75
CA VAL A 313 11.81 4.03 3.38
C VAL A 313 10.62 4.98 3.39
N LEU A 314 10.71 6.06 2.62
CA LEU A 314 9.61 7.00 2.42
C LEU A 314 9.10 6.94 0.97
N ILE A 315 7.79 7.00 0.78
CA ILE A 315 7.14 7.18 -0.52
C ILE A 315 6.24 8.39 -0.40
N ASN A 316 6.50 9.44 -1.21
CA ASN A 316 5.74 10.70 -1.14
C ASN A 316 5.67 11.29 0.30
N GLY A 317 6.76 11.16 1.06
CA GLY A 317 6.85 11.61 2.46
C GLY A 317 6.18 10.68 3.49
N HIS A 318 5.51 9.62 3.07
CA HIS A 318 4.95 8.60 3.96
C HIS A 318 5.96 7.50 4.26
N GLU A 319 6.20 7.23 5.54
CA GLU A 319 7.07 6.14 5.98
C GLU A 319 6.42 4.77 5.78
N ILE A 320 7.16 3.86 5.15
CA ILE A 320 6.74 2.50 4.87
C ILE A 320 7.65 1.53 5.60
N ALA A 321 7.05 0.64 6.39
CA ALA A 321 7.77 -0.34 7.17
C ALA A 321 8.56 -1.32 6.28
N VAL A 322 9.86 -1.43 6.53
CA VAL A 322 10.72 -2.43 5.90
C VAL A 322 10.45 -3.79 6.55
N THR A 323 10.13 -4.80 5.73
CA THR A 323 9.80 -6.16 6.18
C THR A 323 10.99 -7.12 6.12
N ALA A 324 12.00 -6.82 5.29
CA ALA A 324 13.27 -7.55 5.25
C ALA A 324 14.40 -6.64 4.77
N ALA A 325 15.60 -6.81 5.32
CA ALA A 325 16.78 -6.04 4.94
C ALA A 325 18.04 -6.92 4.83
N THR A 326 18.82 -6.66 3.80
CA THR A 326 20.20 -7.13 3.60
C THR A 326 21.04 -5.95 3.17
N ALA A 327 22.37 -6.09 3.10
CA ALA A 327 23.25 -5.01 2.66
C ALA A 327 22.92 -4.42 1.27
N ASN A 328 22.21 -5.18 0.41
CA ASN A 328 21.95 -4.82 -0.99
C ASN A 328 20.47 -4.87 -1.39
N GLU A 329 19.57 -5.25 -0.48
CA GLU A 329 18.15 -5.43 -0.79
C GLU A 329 17.27 -5.09 0.43
N LEU A 330 16.26 -4.25 0.22
CA LEU A 330 15.15 -4.01 1.15
C LEU A 330 13.85 -4.55 0.53
N LYS A 331 12.98 -5.10 1.36
CA LYS A 331 11.60 -5.46 0.98
C LYS A 331 10.60 -4.77 1.89
N LEU A 332 9.47 -4.39 1.33
CA LEU A 332 8.37 -3.74 2.04
C LEU A 332 7.04 -4.07 1.36
N MET A 333 5.93 -3.88 2.09
CA MET A 333 4.58 -4.01 1.58
C MET A 333 3.98 -2.62 1.38
N LEU A 334 3.47 -2.34 0.19
CA LEU A 334 2.81 -1.06 -0.10
C LEU A 334 1.49 -0.97 0.67
N PRO A 335 1.24 0.06 1.49
CA PRO A 335 -0.02 0.17 2.23
C PRO A 335 -1.21 0.59 1.33
N GLY A 336 -0.93 1.13 0.13
CA GLY A 336 -1.91 1.78 -0.73
C GLY A 336 -2.29 3.18 -0.22
N GLY A 337 -2.72 4.08 -1.11
CA GLY A 337 -3.14 5.43 -0.71
C GLY A 337 -1.98 6.35 -0.29
N THR A 338 -0.73 6.00 -0.64
CA THR A 338 0.45 6.82 -0.35
C THR A 338 0.57 8.04 -1.27
N GLY A 339 -0.20 8.07 -2.36
CA GLY A 339 0.03 9.00 -3.47
C GLY A 339 1.31 8.69 -4.24
N SER A 340 1.49 9.38 -5.37
CA SER A 340 2.68 9.27 -6.21
C SER A 340 3.80 10.17 -5.69
N GLY A 341 5.04 9.70 -5.72
CA GLY A 341 6.21 10.47 -5.30
C GLY A 341 7.51 9.68 -5.35
N LYS A 342 8.63 10.33 -5.08
CA LYS A 342 9.94 9.66 -5.04
C LYS A 342 10.00 8.63 -3.92
N VAL A 343 10.67 7.51 -4.21
CA VAL A 343 11.11 6.55 -3.19
C VAL A 343 12.39 7.10 -2.56
N VAL A 344 12.39 7.32 -1.25
CA VAL A 344 13.55 7.82 -0.50
C VAL A 344 13.98 6.73 0.47
N VAL A 345 15.27 6.39 0.47
CA VAL A 345 15.86 5.43 1.42
C VAL A 345 16.79 6.21 2.34
N ILE A 346 16.60 6.04 3.64
CA ILE A 346 17.43 6.63 4.70
C ILE A 346 18.04 5.46 5.48
N VAL A 347 19.37 5.43 5.57
CA VAL A 347 20.10 4.42 6.35
C VAL A 347 21.03 5.14 7.31
N ASN A 348 20.85 4.93 8.62
CA ASN A 348 21.63 5.61 9.65
C ASN A 348 21.68 7.14 9.44
N ASP A 349 20.51 7.74 9.20
CA ASP A 349 20.28 9.16 8.83
C ASP A 349 20.94 9.66 7.53
N GLN A 350 21.53 8.77 6.73
CA GLN A 350 22.04 9.12 5.41
C GLN A 350 20.98 8.86 4.35
N GLN A 351 20.54 9.92 3.68
CA GLN A 351 19.44 9.89 2.71
C GLN A 351 19.92 9.74 1.27
N THR A 352 19.20 8.92 0.49
CA THR A 352 19.30 8.86 -0.97
C THR A 352 17.92 8.83 -1.62
N GLU A 353 17.74 9.64 -2.65
CA GLU A 353 16.51 9.65 -3.47
C GLU A 353 16.61 8.66 -4.62
N GLY A 354 15.54 7.91 -4.83
CA GLY A 354 15.35 6.96 -5.92
C GLY A 354 14.35 7.46 -6.97
N PRO A 355 13.86 6.55 -7.83
CA PRO A 355 12.87 6.86 -8.86
C PRO A 355 11.49 7.23 -8.28
N GLU A 356 10.61 7.78 -9.12
CA GLU A 356 9.20 8.03 -8.77
C GLU A 356 8.39 6.74 -8.74
N PHE A 357 7.70 6.52 -7.62
CA PHE A 357 6.64 5.53 -7.46
C PHE A 357 5.28 6.15 -7.78
N ARG A 358 4.39 5.38 -8.40
CA ARG A 358 3.00 5.78 -8.71
C ARG A 358 2.00 4.95 -7.93
N ASP A 359 1.25 5.61 -7.05
CA ASP A 359 0.18 4.96 -6.29
C ASP A 359 -1.00 4.63 -7.21
N GLN A 360 -1.51 3.41 -7.08
CA GLN A 360 -2.60 2.88 -7.87
C GLN A 360 -3.84 2.72 -6.98
N THR A 361 -4.68 3.76 -6.95
CA THR A 361 -6.04 3.65 -6.41
C THR A 361 -6.97 3.08 -7.49
N LEU A 362 -7.63 1.96 -7.22
CA LEU A 362 -8.53 1.32 -8.19
C LEU A 362 -9.80 2.17 -8.38
N GLY A 363 -10.09 2.55 -9.63
CA GLY A 363 -11.25 3.36 -9.97
C GLY A 363 -11.63 3.21 -11.44
N ILE A 364 -12.92 3.28 -11.75
CA ILE A 364 -13.43 3.33 -13.13
C ILE A 364 -13.88 4.75 -13.40
N LEU A 365 -13.25 5.38 -14.39
CA LEU A 365 -13.60 6.72 -14.84
C LEU A 365 -14.71 6.68 -15.89
N GLN A 366 -14.59 5.79 -16.87
CA GLN A 366 -15.53 5.69 -17.98
C GLN A 366 -15.59 4.27 -18.53
N VAL A 367 -16.76 3.92 -19.07
CA VAL A 367 -17.00 2.70 -19.84
C VAL A 367 -17.51 3.13 -21.22
N SER A 368 -16.92 2.61 -22.30
CA SER A 368 -17.30 2.95 -23.66
C SER A 368 -17.25 1.72 -24.58
N PRO A 369 -18.34 1.40 -25.31
CA PRO A 369 -19.65 2.04 -25.21
C PRO A 369 -20.33 1.80 -23.85
N GLU A 370 -21.35 2.59 -23.49
CA GLU A 370 -22.16 2.38 -22.26
C GLU A 370 -23.23 1.28 -22.43
N SER A 371 -23.32 0.70 -23.63
CA SER A 371 -24.29 -0.33 -23.98
C SER A 371 -23.79 -1.26 -25.06
N GLY A 372 -24.32 -2.48 -25.10
CA GLY A 372 -24.04 -3.43 -26.17
C GLY A 372 -24.77 -4.76 -26.00
N LEU A 373 -24.43 -5.74 -26.84
CA LEU A 373 -24.86 -7.13 -26.71
C LEU A 373 -23.65 -8.00 -26.36
N ALA A 374 -23.87 -9.31 -26.21
CA ALA A 374 -22.77 -10.24 -26.02
C ALA A 374 -21.81 -10.16 -27.23
N GLY A 375 -20.50 -10.18 -26.98
CA GLY A 375 -19.49 -9.98 -28.01
C GLY A 375 -19.11 -8.52 -28.26
N THR A 376 -19.83 -7.53 -27.73
CA THR A 376 -19.43 -6.12 -27.83
C THR A 376 -18.08 -5.90 -27.14
N GLN A 377 -17.13 -5.31 -27.85
CA GLN A 377 -15.87 -4.86 -27.27
C GLN A 377 -16.11 -3.57 -26.46
N VAL A 378 -15.72 -3.60 -25.19
CA VAL A 378 -15.91 -2.51 -24.23
C VAL A 378 -14.56 -2.05 -23.72
N THR A 379 -14.28 -0.77 -23.85
CA THR A 379 -13.12 -0.10 -23.28
C THR A 379 -13.51 0.52 -21.94
N ILE A 380 -12.80 0.16 -20.88
CA ILE A 380 -12.96 0.69 -19.53
C ILE A 380 -11.73 1.51 -19.21
N THR A 381 -11.89 2.82 -19.02
CA THR A 381 -10.80 3.70 -18.61
C THR A 381 -10.91 4.02 -17.12
N GLY A 382 -9.77 4.16 -16.46
CA GLY A 382 -9.73 4.29 -15.00
C GLY A 382 -8.33 4.40 -14.45
N THR A 383 -8.18 4.01 -13.19
CA THR A 383 -6.90 3.98 -12.46
C THR A 383 -6.78 2.67 -11.69
N GLY A 384 -5.54 2.25 -11.43
CA GLY A 384 -5.24 1.11 -10.57
C GLY A 384 -5.55 -0.27 -11.16
N PHE A 385 -5.63 -0.37 -12.48
CA PHE A 385 -5.69 -1.66 -13.17
C PHE A 385 -4.31 -2.32 -13.19
N SER A 386 -4.27 -3.66 -13.21
CA SER A 386 -3.00 -4.37 -13.48
C SER A 386 -2.69 -4.31 -14.98
N SER A 387 -1.43 -4.13 -15.35
CA SER A 387 -0.98 -4.28 -16.75
C SER A 387 -1.01 -5.74 -17.22
N ASN A 388 -1.13 -6.71 -16.29
CA ASN A 388 -1.38 -8.10 -16.60
C ASN A 388 -2.89 -8.36 -16.70
N ALA A 389 -3.37 -8.68 -17.90
CA ALA A 389 -4.79 -8.93 -18.15
C ALA A 389 -5.39 -10.02 -17.22
N ALA A 390 -4.61 -11.05 -16.85
CA ALA A 390 -5.08 -12.15 -16.01
C ALA A 390 -5.34 -11.75 -14.53
N GLU A 391 -4.83 -10.60 -14.10
CA GLU A 391 -4.99 -10.09 -12.73
C GLU A 391 -6.17 -9.12 -12.59
N ASN A 392 -6.83 -8.77 -13.71
CA ASN A 392 -8.03 -7.95 -13.71
C ASN A 392 -9.25 -8.85 -13.88
N SER A 393 -10.18 -8.81 -12.91
CA SER A 393 -11.48 -9.46 -13.03
C SER A 393 -12.53 -8.40 -13.36
N VAL A 394 -13.26 -8.56 -14.46
CA VAL A 394 -14.32 -7.64 -14.89
C VAL A 394 -15.64 -8.39 -14.96
N THR A 395 -16.70 -7.84 -14.36
CA THR A 395 -18.04 -8.47 -14.38
C THR A 395 -19.11 -7.50 -14.88
N PHE A 396 -20.01 -8.01 -15.72
CA PHE A 396 -21.24 -7.35 -16.20
C PHE A 396 -22.44 -7.96 -15.49
N ASN A 397 -23.00 -7.22 -14.54
CA ASN A 397 -24.08 -7.68 -13.67
C ASN A 397 -23.82 -9.07 -13.05
N GLY A 398 -22.59 -9.30 -12.58
CA GLY A 398 -22.14 -10.57 -12.00
C GLY A 398 -21.64 -11.62 -12.98
N VAL A 399 -21.78 -11.43 -14.30
CA VAL A 399 -21.23 -12.34 -15.31
C VAL A 399 -19.81 -11.90 -15.69
N THR A 400 -18.83 -12.79 -15.55
CA THR A 400 -17.42 -12.50 -15.84
C THR A 400 -17.18 -12.28 -17.33
N ALA A 401 -16.48 -11.19 -17.67
CA ALA A 401 -16.02 -10.86 -19.00
C ALA A 401 -14.57 -11.32 -19.24
N THR A 402 -14.22 -11.52 -20.51
CA THR A 402 -12.84 -11.76 -20.91
C THR A 402 -12.09 -10.43 -21.05
N VAL A 403 -10.96 -10.27 -20.37
CA VAL A 403 -10.05 -9.13 -20.53
C VAL A 403 -9.07 -9.41 -21.66
N MET A 404 -9.14 -8.62 -22.73
CA MET A 404 -8.35 -8.79 -23.96
C MET A 404 -7.02 -8.03 -23.89
N GLN A 405 -7.04 -6.80 -23.36
CA GLN A 405 -5.87 -5.95 -23.23
C GLN A 405 -5.96 -5.18 -21.91
N ALA A 406 -4.81 -4.97 -21.27
CA ALA A 406 -4.73 -4.25 -20.01
C ALA A 406 -3.52 -3.32 -19.97
N THR A 407 -3.77 -2.09 -19.55
CA THR A 407 -2.77 -1.12 -19.09
C THR A 407 -3.20 -0.66 -17.71
N GLU A 408 -2.36 0.13 -17.03
CA GLU A 408 -2.68 0.67 -15.70
C GLU A 408 -3.92 1.60 -15.67
N ASN A 409 -4.40 2.03 -16.85
CA ASN A 409 -5.46 3.02 -17.01
C ASN A 409 -6.53 2.65 -18.06
N SER A 410 -6.41 1.49 -18.71
CA SER A 410 -7.36 1.03 -19.72
C SER A 410 -7.45 -0.49 -19.73
N LEU A 411 -8.68 -1.01 -19.71
CA LEU A 411 -9.00 -2.40 -20.02
C LEU A 411 -9.83 -2.45 -21.29
N THR A 412 -9.50 -3.36 -22.19
CA THR A 412 -10.40 -3.76 -23.28
C THR A 412 -10.96 -5.13 -22.94
N VAL A 413 -12.28 -5.25 -22.87
CA VAL A 413 -12.99 -6.48 -22.54
C VAL A 413 -14.04 -6.83 -23.58
N ILE A 414 -14.50 -8.08 -23.60
CA ILE A 414 -15.65 -8.50 -24.40
C ILE A 414 -16.85 -8.73 -23.47
N ALA A 415 -17.98 -8.08 -23.75
CA ALA A 415 -19.22 -8.28 -23.02
C ALA A 415 -19.62 -9.78 -23.10
N PRO A 416 -19.80 -10.47 -21.96
CA PRO A 416 -19.94 -11.93 -21.94
C PRO A 416 -21.32 -12.38 -22.42
N GLU A 417 -21.48 -13.66 -22.78
CA GLU A 417 -22.80 -14.21 -23.06
C GLU A 417 -23.70 -14.23 -21.82
N GLY A 418 -25.00 -14.05 -22.02
CA GLY A 418 -25.99 -14.20 -20.95
C GLY A 418 -26.06 -13.05 -19.93
N PHE A 419 -25.22 -12.01 -20.03
CA PHE A 419 -25.37 -10.84 -19.16
C PHE A 419 -26.72 -10.14 -19.39
N THR A 420 -27.18 -9.40 -18.40
CA THR A 420 -28.34 -8.49 -18.47
C THR A 420 -27.89 -7.07 -18.15
N THR A 421 -28.72 -6.06 -18.42
CA THR A 421 -28.43 -4.70 -17.92
C THR A 421 -28.18 -4.71 -16.42
N GLY A 422 -27.12 -4.01 -16.02
CA GLY A 422 -26.76 -3.89 -14.61
C GLY A 422 -25.40 -3.24 -14.39
N GLN A 423 -24.90 -3.39 -13.18
CA GLN A 423 -23.64 -2.77 -12.77
C GLN A 423 -22.44 -3.47 -13.42
N LEU A 424 -21.45 -2.68 -13.81
CA LEU A 424 -20.13 -3.15 -14.21
C LEU A 424 -19.15 -2.95 -13.05
N MET A 425 -18.32 -3.95 -12.77
CA MET A 425 -17.30 -3.90 -11.72
C MET A 425 -15.95 -4.38 -12.27
N VAL A 426 -14.87 -3.76 -11.83
CA VAL A 426 -13.48 -4.23 -11.99
C VAL A 426 -12.94 -4.58 -10.60
N GLN A 427 -12.23 -5.70 -10.49
CA GLN A 427 -11.54 -6.13 -9.28
C GLN A 427 -10.07 -6.43 -9.58
N VAL A 428 -9.16 -5.91 -8.75
CA VAL A 428 -7.70 -6.07 -8.87
C VAL A 428 -7.11 -6.21 -7.47
N GLY A 429 -6.34 -7.28 -7.21
CA GLY A 429 -5.64 -7.46 -5.93
C GLY A 429 -6.54 -7.41 -4.68
N GLY A 430 -7.83 -7.76 -4.79
CA GLY A 430 -8.81 -7.68 -3.71
C GLY A 430 -9.56 -6.34 -3.59
N LEU A 431 -9.15 -5.30 -4.32
CA LEU A 431 -9.87 -4.04 -4.43
C LEU A 431 -10.97 -4.13 -5.49
N SER A 432 -12.09 -3.44 -5.29
CA SER A 432 -13.19 -3.37 -6.25
C SER A 432 -13.51 -1.92 -6.63
N ALA A 433 -13.75 -1.67 -7.92
CA ALA A 433 -14.30 -0.42 -8.42
C ALA A 433 -15.55 -0.69 -9.25
N TRP A 434 -16.56 0.14 -9.03
CA TRP A 434 -17.82 0.10 -9.75
C TRP A 434 -17.83 1.17 -10.84
N ALA A 435 -18.39 0.83 -11.99
CA ALA A 435 -18.60 1.81 -13.05
C ALA A 435 -19.59 2.89 -12.57
N PRO A 436 -19.40 4.15 -12.97
CA PRO A 436 -20.28 5.25 -12.54
C PRO A 436 -21.71 5.14 -13.10
N LYS A 437 -21.92 4.29 -14.10
CA LYS A 437 -23.22 4.02 -14.73
C LYS A 437 -23.41 2.53 -14.96
N THR A 438 -24.66 2.10 -15.06
CA THR A 438 -25.01 0.74 -15.51
C THR A 438 -24.63 0.56 -16.98
N PHE A 439 -24.16 -0.64 -17.32
CA PHE A 439 -23.98 -1.03 -18.71
C PHE A 439 -25.29 -1.63 -19.23
N ASN A 440 -25.82 -1.07 -20.32
CA ASN A 440 -27.11 -1.50 -20.84
C ASN A 440 -26.97 -2.62 -21.88
N ARG A 441 -27.71 -3.70 -21.72
CA ARG A 441 -27.90 -4.71 -22.78
C ARG A 441 -28.83 -4.15 -23.85
N ALA A 442 -28.25 -3.46 -24.83
CA ALA A 442 -29.00 -2.79 -25.88
C ALA A 442 -28.42 -3.06 -27.27
N GLY A 443 -29.32 -3.30 -28.22
CA GLY A 443 -28.96 -3.65 -29.59
C GLY A 443 -30.06 -4.41 -30.30
N VAL A 444 -29.72 -4.97 -31.46
CA VAL A 444 -30.66 -5.75 -32.28
C VAL A 444 -30.04 -7.09 -32.64
N VAL A 445 -30.85 -8.14 -32.52
CA VAL A 445 -30.50 -9.50 -32.94
C VAL A 445 -31.50 -10.03 -33.96
N THR A 446 -31.09 -11.01 -34.75
CA THR A 446 -31.99 -11.80 -35.57
C THR A 446 -32.66 -12.85 -34.70
N LEU A 447 -33.99 -12.82 -34.68
CA LEU A 447 -34.78 -13.88 -34.06
C LEU A 447 -34.91 -15.08 -35.01
N ALA A 448 -35.26 -14.81 -36.28
CA ALA A 448 -35.39 -15.84 -37.31
C ALA A 448 -35.17 -15.24 -38.71
N GLY A 449 -34.77 -16.07 -39.68
CA GLY A 449 -34.59 -15.67 -41.08
C GLY A 449 -33.21 -15.10 -41.40
N GLY A 450 -33.17 -14.15 -42.34
CA GLY A 450 -31.96 -13.50 -42.84
C GLY A 450 -31.65 -13.83 -44.30
N PRO A 451 -30.75 -13.06 -44.95
CA PRO A 451 -30.30 -13.31 -46.31
C PRO A 451 -29.75 -14.73 -46.48
N GLY A 452 -30.22 -15.44 -47.50
CA GLY A 452 -29.84 -16.83 -47.77
C GLY A 452 -30.51 -17.89 -46.87
N SER A 453 -31.31 -17.47 -45.89
CA SER A 453 -32.10 -18.38 -45.05
C SER A 453 -33.47 -18.67 -45.67
N ASN A 454 -33.84 -19.95 -45.67
CA ASN A 454 -35.15 -20.43 -46.16
C ASN A 454 -36.13 -20.74 -45.03
N VAL A 455 -35.81 -20.39 -43.77
CA VAL A 455 -36.68 -20.69 -42.62
C VAL A 455 -37.94 -19.83 -42.59
N LEU A 456 -37.86 -18.58 -43.08
CA LEU A 456 -38.99 -17.67 -43.20
C LEU A 456 -39.51 -17.63 -44.65
N PRO A 457 -40.83 -17.50 -44.85
CA PRO A 457 -41.41 -17.36 -46.18
C PRO A 457 -41.06 -16.02 -46.82
N MET A 458 -40.91 -15.98 -48.15
CA MET A 458 -40.71 -14.72 -48.87
C MET A 458 -41.99 -13.87 -48.89
N GLY A 459 -41.83 -12.55 -48.92
CA GLY A 459 -42.95 -11.62 -49.09
C GLY A 459 -43.81 -11.46 -47.84
N MET A 460 -43.20 -11.52 -46.65
CA MET A 460 -43.87 -11.19 -45.39
C MET A 460 -44.36 -9.73 -45.38
N LEU A 461 -45.56 -9.51 -44.83
CA LEU A 461 -46.25 -8.23 -44.89
C LEU A 461 -46.37 -7.56 -43.52
N ARG A 462 -46.73 -8.30 -42.47
CA ARG A 462 -47.01 -7.77 -41.12
C ARG A 462 -46.53 -8.70 -40.03
N ILE A 463 -46.34 -8.14 -38.84
CA ILE A 463 -45.84 -8.87 -37.65
C ILE A 463 -46.74 -8.62 -36.43
N ALA A 464 -47.02 -9.65 -35.64
CA ALA A 464 -47.66 -9.51 -34.34
C ALA A 464 -47.03 -10.46 -33.34
N VAL A 465 -47.21 -10.19 -32.05
CA VAL A 465 -46.65 -11.02 -30.97
C VAL A 465 -47.72 -11.23 -29.90
N ASP A 466 -47.79 -12.45 -29.36
CA ASP A 466 -48.74 -12.80 -28.31
C ASP A 466 -48.15 -12.65 -26.89
N GLY A 467 -48.98 -12.87 -25.86
CA GLY A 467 -48.56 -12.79 -24.46
C GLY A 467 -47.52 -13.83 -24.05
N ASN A 468 -47.31 -14.89 -24.85
CA ASN A 468 -46.27 -15.90 -24.65
C ASN A 468 -45.02 -15.62 -25.50
N LYS A 469 -44.92 -14.41 -26.08
CA LYS A 469 -43.85 -13.97 -26.98
C LYS A 469 -43.72 -14.77 -28.27
N GLN A 470 -44.75 -15.50 -28.69
CA GLN A 470 -44.75 -16.13 -30.00
C GLN A 470 -45.00 -15.06 -31.04
N VAL A 471 -44.18 -15.06 -32.09
CA VAL A 471 -44.25 -14.07 -33.16
C VAL A 471 -45.02 -14.66 -34.33
N TYR A 472 -45.91 -13.88 -34.91
CA TYR A 472 -46.71 -14.25 -36.07
C TYR A 472 -46.39 -13.31 -37.22
N THR A 473 -46.30 -13.85 -38.42
CA THR A 473 -46.13 -13.09 -39.65
C THR A 473 -47.03 -13.64 -40.74
N VAL A 474 -47.39 -12.80 -41.70
CA VAL A 474 -48.28 -13.20 -42.80
C VAL A 474 -47.63 -12.92 -44.15
N THR A 475 -47.86 -13.83 -45.10
CA THR A 475 -47.70 -13.57 -46.53
C THR A 475 -49.07 -13.24 -47.13
N ARG A 476 -49.19 -13.21 -48.46
CA ARG A 476 -50.49 -13.00 -49.12
C ARG A 476 -51.53 -14.10 -48.85
N SER A 477 -51.12 -15.33 -48.53
CA SER A 477 -52.05 -16.46 -48.37
C SER A 477 -51.71 -17.41 -47.22
N GLN A 478 -50.68 -17.12 -46.43
CA GLN A 478 -50.23 -17.98 -45.33
C GLN A 478 -49.97 -17.17 -44.05
N VAL A 479 -50.27 -17.80 -42.91
CA VAL A 479 -49.99 -17.31 -41.56
C VAL A 479 -48.90 -18.20 -40.96
N TRP A 480 -47.82 -17.59 -40.52
CA TRP A 480 -46.64 -18.26 -39.99
C TRP A 480 -46.45 -17.91 -38.52
N LYS A 481 -45.97 -18.88 -37.75
CA LYS A 481 -45.73 -18.81 -36.31
C LYS A 481 -44.27 -19.11 -36.02
N ILE A 482 -43.65 -18.27 -35.21
CA ILE A 482 -42.27 -18.32 -34.78
C ILE A 482 -42.25 -18.43 -33.25
N SER A 483 -41.48 -19.38 -32.71
CA SER A 483 -41.30 -19.54 -31.27
C SER A 483 -40.63 -18.32 -30.63
N ALA A 484 -40.80 -18.14 -29.32
CA ALA A 484 -40.26 -16.99 -28.59
C ALA A 484 -38.72 -16.84 -28.65
N ASP A 485 -38.02 -17.97 -28.83
CA ASP A 485 -36.56 -18.04 -29.01
C ASP A 485 -36.14 -18.04 -30.49
N GLY A 486 -37.11 -18.05 -31.43
CA GLY A 486 -36.85 -18.10 -32.87
C GLY A 486 -36.44 -19.46 -33.42
N SER A 487 -36.29 -20.49 -32.58
CA SER A 487 -35.78 -21.81 -32.98
C SER A 487 -36.74 -22.63 -33.84
N GLN A 488 -38.05 -22.33 -33.80
CA GLN A 488 -39.08 -23.01 -34.56
C GLN A 488 -39.89 -22.02 -35.40
N VAL A 489 -39.95 -22.27 -36.71
CA VAL A 489 -40.80 -21.54 -37.66
C VAL A 489 -41.76 -22.52 -38.31
N THR A 490 -43.05 -22.27 -38.20
CA THR A 490 -44.10 -23.20 -38.65
C THR A 490 -45.20 -22.48 -39.42
N LEU A 491 -45.72 -23.13 -40.46
CA LEU A 491 -46.95 -22.70 -41.13
C LEU A 491 -48.12 -22.99 -40.18
N LEU A 492 -48.71 -21.94 -39.61
CA LEU A 492 -49.83 -22.06 -38.66
C LEU A 492 -51.14 -22.31 -39.39
N ALA A 493 -51.40 -21.56 -40.47
CA ALA A 493 -52.61 -21.68 -41.28
C ALA A 493 -52.38 -21.19 -42.73
N GLY A 494 -53.18 -21.72 -43.67
CA GLY A 494 -53.08 -21.41 -45.09
C GLY A 494 -52.47 -22.56 -45.90
N SER A 495 -52.73 -22.57 -47.21
CA SER A 495 -52.28 -23.65 -48.09
C SER A 495 -50.74 -23.67 -48.23
N PRO A 496 -50.07 -24.83 -48.07
CA PRO A 496 -48.63 -24.97 -48.31
C PRO A 496 -48.21 -24.62 -49.75
N SER A 497 -49.09 -24.83 -50.73
CA SER A 497 -48.88 -24.43 -52.14
C SER A 497 -49.24 -22.97 -52.41
N ALA A 498 -49.50 -22.20 -51.36
CA ALA A 498 -49.96 -20.81 -51.41
C ALA A 498 -51.29 -20.62 -52.19
N ALA A 499 -52.10 -21.67 -52.31
CA ALA A 499 -53.42 -21.59 -52.94
C ALA A 499 -54.30 -20.55 -52.23
N THR A 500 -54.96 -19.71 -53.03
CA THR A 500 -55.81 -18.62 -52.54
C THR A 500 -57.26 -19.07 -52.43
N GLY A 501 -57.96 -18.56 -51.42
CA GLY A 501 -59.39 -18.80 -51.20
C GLY A 501 -59.85 -18.13 -49.92
N TYR A 502 -61.03 -18.53 -49.43
CA TYR A 502 -61.64 -18.00 -48.20
C TYR A 502 -62.15 -19.11 -47.27
N GLU A 503 -61.73 -20.36 -47.51
CA GLU A 503 -62.21 -21.50 -46.73
C GLU A 503 -61.74 -21.38 -45.28
N ASP A 504 -62.66 -21.53 -44.34
CA ASP A 504 -62.38 -21.76 -42.93
C ASP A 504 -61.88 -23.21 -42.73
N GLY A 505 -61.22 -23.49 -41.61
CA GLY A 505 -60.72 -24.82 -41.33
C GLY A 505 -59.53 -24.87 -40.40
N GLN A 506 -59.02 -26.08 -40.17
CA GLN A 506 -57.87 -26.31 -39.31
C GLN A 506 -56.55 -26.21 -40.11
N GLY A 507 -55.69 -25.28 -39.72
CA GLY A 507 -54.32 -25.13 -40.24
C GLY A 507 -54.27 -25.01 -41.76
N THR A 508 -53.64 -25.99 -42.41
CA THR A 508 -53.41 -26.02 -43.87
C THR A 508 -54.66 -26.30 -44.70
N ASN A 509 -55.79 -26.64 -44.06
CA ASN A 509 -57.09 -26.79 -44.74
C ASN A 509 -57.77 -25.43 -44.99
N ALA A 510 -57.38 -24.39 -44.26
CA ALA A 510 -57.88 -23.04 -44.49
C ALA A 510 -57.18 -22.37 -45.67
N THR A 511 -57.89 -21.47 -46.38
CA THR A 511 -57.31 -20.66 -47.46
C THR A 511 -57.57 -19.19 -47.24
N PHE A 512 -56.63 -18.37 -47.73
CA PHE A 512 -56.63 -16.92 -47.61
C PHE A 512 -56.29 -16.27 -48.95
N THR A 513 -56.72 -15.04 -49.17
CA THR A 513 -56.52 -14.28 -50.40
C THR A 513 -56.06 -12.87 -50.11
N ASN A 514 -54.80 -12.57 -50.42
CA ASN A 514 -54.22 -11.22 -50.31
C ASN A 514 -54.40 -10.59 -48.93
N MET A 515 -53.93 -11.27 -47.88
CA MET A 515 -53.96 -10.76 -46.51
C MET A 515 -53.16 -9.47 -46.36
N SER A 516 -53.61 -8.59 -45.47
CA SER A 516 -52.98 -7.28 -45.27
C SER A 516 -52.64 -6.97 -43.83
N GLY A 517 -53.61 -6.88 -42.93
CA GLY A 517 -53.41 -6.50 -41.53
C GLY A 517 -53.34 -7.71 -40.60
N LEU A 518 -52.56 -7.60 -39.52
CA LEU A 518 -52.35 -8.66 -38.53
C LEU A 518 -52.25 -8.06 -37.12
N VAL A 519 -53.05 -8.56 -36.18
CA VAL A 519 -52.93 -8.26 -34.74
C VAL A 519 -53.20 -9.52 -33.91
N VAL A 520 -52.83 -9.47 -32.63
CA VAL A 520 -53.17 -10.51 -31.65
C VAL A 520 -54.06 -9.91 -30.57
N ASP A 521 -55.16 -10.58 -30.25
CA ASP A 521 -56.06 -10.17 -29.17
C ASP A 521 -55.57 -10.62 -27.78
N GLN A 522 -56.22 -10.13 -26.71
CA GLN A 522 -55.86 -10.48 -25.33
C GLN A 522 -56.01 -11.98 -25.00
N GLN A 523 -56.73 -12.74 -25.81
CA GLN A 523 -56.88 -14.19 -25.68
C GLN A 523 -55.86 -14.95 -26.54
N ASN A 524 -54.84 -14.27 -27.06
CA ASN A 524 -53.82 -14.81 -27.95
C ASN A 524 -54.37 -15.39 -29.27
N ASN A 525 -55.52 -14.91 -29.74
CA ASN A 525 -55.98 -15.21 -31.09
C ASN A 525 -55.39 -14.22 -32.07
N ILE A 526 -55.04 -14.74 -33.24
CA ILE A 526 -54.52 -13.97 -34.35
C ILE A 526 -55.70 -13.48 -35.18
N LEU A 527 -55.75 -12.18 -35.45
CA LEU A 527 -56.79 -11.56 -36.28
C LEU A 527 -56.15 -11.02 -37.55
N VAL A 528 -56.66 -11.43 -38.71
CA VAL A 528 -56.15 -11.01 -40.02
C VAL A 528 -57.24 -10.43 -40.89
N VAL A 529 -56.86 -9.40 -41.66
CA VAL A 529 -57.68 -8.91 -42.76
C VAL A 529 -57.38 -9.74 -43.98
N ASP A 530 -58.41 -10.35 -44.57
CA ASP A 530 -58.33 -11.24 -45.71
C ASP A 530 -59.14 -10.70 -46.90
N GLY A 531 -58.45 -10.47 -48.01
CA GLY A 531 -59.01 -9.85 -49.22
C GLY A 531 -59.56 -8.44 -49.03
N GLY A 532 -59.22 -7.76 -47.93
CA GLY A 532 -59.76 -6.47 -47.52
C GLY A 532 -61.24 -6.47 -47.11
N THR A 533 -61.93 -7.58 -47.29
CA THR A 533 -63.39 -7.71 -47.10
C THR A 533 -63.75 -8.60 -45.92
N ARG A 534 -62.82 -9.44 -45.46
CA ARG A 534 -63.05 -10.36 -44.35
C ARG A 534 -62.13 -10.08 -43.18
N LEU A 535 -62.67 -10.25 -41.98
CA LEU A 535 -61.88 -10.41 -40.77
C LEU A 535 -61.87 -11.90 -40.42
N ARG A 536 -60.69 -12.50 -40.36
CA ARG A 536 -60.52 -13.91 -39.98
C ARG A 536 -59.88 -13.97 -38.59
N LYS A 537 -60.33 -14.91 -37.77
CA LYS A 537 -59.76 -15.25 -36.48
C LYS A 537 -59.08 -16.61 -36.57
N ILE A 538 -57.82 -16.66 -36.13
CA ILE A 538 -57.02 -17.88 -36.04
C ILE A 538 -56.64 -18.11 -34.58
N THR A 539 -56.89 -19.30 -34.05
CA THR A 539 -56.40 -19.68 -32.71
C THR A 539 -54.90 -19.98 -32.74
N SER A 540 -54.24 -20.00 -31.59
CA SER A 540 -52.82 -20.39 -31.49
C SER A 540 -52.53 -21.84 -31.96
N GLY A 541 -53.58 -22.67 -32.03
CA GLY A 541 -53.57 -24.02 -32.61
C GLY A 541 -53.90 -24.09 -34.10
N GLY A 542 -54.16 -22.96 -34.77
CA GLY A 542 -54.35 -22.88 -36.22
C GLY A 542 -55.80 -23.04 -36.70
N THR A 543 -56.80 -23.03 -35.83
CA THR A 543 -58.21 -23.07 -36.26
C THR A 543 -58.63 -21.72 -36.83
N VAL A 544 -59.04 -21.67 -38.09
CA VAL A 544 -59.46 -20.46 -38.80
C VAL A 544 -60.98 -20.36 -38.86
N THR A 545 -61.51 -19.20 -38.49
CA THR A 545 -62.94 -18.85 -38.55
C THR A 545 -63.14 -17.45 -39.12
N THR A 546 -64.20 -17.24 -39.90
CA THR A 546 -64.55 -15.92 -40.44
C THR A 546 -65.45 -15.16 -39.45
N LEU A 547 -65.01 -13.98 -39.00
CA LEU A 547 -65.78 -13.12 -38.08
C LEU A 547 -66.75 -12.21 -38.82
N THR A 548 -66.40 -11.76 -40.02
CA THR A 548 -67.27 -10.95 -40.90
C THR A 548 -66.76 -11.00 -42.34
N THR A 549 -67.67 -10.79 -43.30
CA THR A 549 -67.42 -10.72 -44.75
C THR A 549 -67.68 -9.34 -45.36
N ASP A 550 -68.08 -8.37 -44.53
CA ASP A 550 -68.65 -7.10 -45.00
C ASP A 550 -67.74 -5.91 -44.69
N LEU A 551 -66.42 -6.14 -44.62
CA LEU A 551 -65.46 -5.05 -44.44
C LEU A 551 -65.40 -4.18 -45.71
N PRO A 552 -65.38 -2.85 -45.57
CA PRO A 552 -65.39 -1.91 -46.70
C PRO A 552 -63.99 -1.72 -47.30
N PHE A 553 -63.37 -2.81 -47.74
CA PHE A 553 -62.03 -2.86 -48.34
C PHE A 553 -60.96 -2.19 -47.48
N VAL A 554 -60.60 -2.87 -46.38
CA VAL A 554 -59.64 -2.39 -45.38
C VAL A 554 -58.24 -2.97 -45.60
N SER A 555 -57.21 -2.36 -44.98
CA SER A 555 -55.81 -2.74 -45.10
C SER A 555 -55.18 -3.11 -43.75
N ASN A 556 -54.28 -2.29 -43.20
CA ASN A 556 -53.63 -2.52 -41.92
C ASN A 556 -54.59 -2.24 -40.74
N LEU A 557 -54.31 -2.82 -39.58
CA LEU A 557 -55.16 -2.65 -38.40
C LEU A 557 -54.38 -2.57 -37.08
N THR A 558 -55.05 -2.04 -36.06
CA THR A 558 -54.63 -2.11 -34.66
C THR A 558 -55.81 -2.54 -33.78
N ILE A 559 -55.53 -2.93 -32.54
CA ILE A 559 -56.51 -3.36 -31.55
C ILE A 559 -56.32 -2.58 -30.25
N ASP A 560 -57.42 -2.16 -29.61
CA ASP A 560 -57.34 -1.54 -28.28
C ASP A 560 -57.49 -2.56 -27.15
N ALA A 561 -57.33 -2.11 -25.90
CA ALA A 561 -57.46 -2.94 -24.71
C ALA A 561 -58.88 -3.49 -24.47
N HIS A 562 -59.89 -3.02 -25.20
CA HIS A 562 -61.27 -3.51 -25.13
C HIS A 562 -61.60 -4.49 -26.28
N GLY A 563 -60.64 -4.78 -27.15
CA GLY A 563 -60.82 -5.65 -28.31
C GLY A 563 -61.46 -4.96 -29.52
N ASN A 564 -61.57 -3.64 -29.53
CA ASN A 564 -62.03 -2.91 -30.71
C ASN A 564 -60.91 -2.86 -31.76
N LEU A 565 -61.24 -3.19 -33.00
CA LEU A 565 -60.31 -3.15 -34.12
C LEU A 565 -60.47 -1.86 -34.91
N TYR A 566 -59.34 -1.27 -35.28
CA TYR A 566 -59.25 -0.03 -36.02
C TYR A 566 -58.50 -0.30 -37.32
N MET A 567 -59.21 -0.22 -38.45
CA MET A 567 -58.72 -0.72 -39.73
C MET A 567 -58.67 0.41 -40.76
N ASN A 568 -57.51 0.57 -41.39
CA ASN A 568 -57.29 1.57 -42.43
C ASN A 568 -58.12 1.25 -43.67
N ARG A 569 -58.64 2.26 -44.34
CA ARG A 569 -59.37 2.16 -45.61
C ARG A 569 -58.66 3.03 -46.63
N SER A 570 -57.69 2.49 -47.36
CA SER A 570 -57.06 3.05 -48.56
C SER A 570 -57.45 4.49 -48.91
N PHE A 571 -56.86 5.47 -48.23
CA PHE A 571 -57.09 6.92 -48.42
C PHE A 571 -58.52 7.44 -48.17
N GLN A 572 -59.46 6.57 -47.82
CA GLN A 572 -60.84 6.82 -47.37
C GLN A 572 -60.97 6.84 -45.83
N GLY A 573 -59.85 6.74 -45.12
CA GLY A 573 -59.76 6.90 -43.68
C GLY A 573 -59.72 5.59 -42.90
N MET A 574 -60.55 5.44 -41.88
CA MET A 574 -60.49 4.31 -40.95
C MET A 574 -61.89 3.88 -40.52
N VAL A 575 -62.08 2.58 -40.29
CA VAL A 575 -63.29 2.00 -39.70
C VAL A 575 -62.99 1.32 -38.39
N ARG A 576 -64.01 1.20 -37.54
CA ARG A 576 -63.95 0.46 -36.28
C ARG A 576 -64.81 -0.80 -36.38
N TYR A 577 -64.33 -1.91 -35.87
CA TYR A 577 -65.11 -3.14 -35.68
C TYR A 577 -65.08 -3.55 -34.21
N ASN A 578 -66.22 -3.96 -33.69
CA ASN A 578 -66.38 -4.43 -32.31
C ASN A 578 -67.47 -5.51 -32.22
N THR A 579 -67.88 -5.88 -31.00
CA THR A 579 -68.93 -6.90 -30.77
C THR A 579 -70.30 -6.52 -31.34
N SER A 580 -70.53 -5.26 -31.67
CA SER A 580 -71.75 -4.78 -32.36
C SER A 580 -71.64 -4.81 -33.90
N GLY A 581 -70.52 -5.27 -34.46
CA GLY A 581 -70.27 -5.34 -35.90
C GLY A 581 -69.43 -4.19 -36.46
N VAL A 582 -69.40 -4.04 -37.79
CA VAL A 582 -68.61 -3.02 -38.49
C VAL A 582 -69.29 -1.65 -38.37
N GLN A 583 -68.55 -0.63 -37.94
CA GLN A 583 -68.99 0.76 -37.85
C GLN A 583 -68.29 1.60 -38.94
N SER A 584 -69.08 2.19 -39.84
CA SER A 584 -68.65 2.52 -41.20
C SER A 584 -67.75 3.75 -41.37
N THR A 585 -67.53 4.58 -40.35
CA THR A 585 -66.54 5.67 -40.43
C THR A 585 -66.02 6.12 -39.06
N TYR A 586 -64.77 5.77 -38.73
CA TYR A 586 -64.07 6.20 -37.51
C TYR A 586 -62.99 7.26 -37.76
N ILE A 587 -62.47 7.39 -38.99
CA ILE A 587 -61.66 8.52 -39.48
C ILE A 587 -62.11 8.79 -40.92
N THR A 588 -62.40 10.06 -41.26
CA THR A 588 -62.79 10.49 -42.63
C THR A 588 -61.61 11.04 -43.45
N HIS A 589 -60.51 11.38 -42.80
CA HIS A 589 -59.28 11.89 -43.43
C HIS A 589 -58.46 10.73 -43.98
N ALA A 590 -57.60 10.99 -44.98
CA ALA A 590 -56.71 9.98 -45.53
C ALA A 590 -55.84 9.31 -44.45
N VAL A 591 -55.66 7.99 -44.59
CA VAL A 591 -54.79 7.17 -43.75
C VAL A 591 -53.95 6.28 -44.68
N TYR A 592 -52.65 6.22 -44.43
CA TYR A 592 -51.72 5.42 -45.22
C TYR A 592 -51.92 3.92 -44.96
N ASN A 593 -52.08 3.15 -46.03
CA ASN A 593 -52.36 1.71 -45.96
C ASN A 593 -51.30 0.87 -45.26
N ASP A 594 -50.03 1.25 -45.37
CA ASP A 594 -48.96 0.45 -44.79
C ASP A 594 -48.55 0.89 -43.40
N CYS A 595 -49.01 2.06 -42.94
CA CYS A 595 -48.77 2.52 -41.58
C CYS A 595 -49.69 1.76 -40.62
N ARG A 596 -49.12 0.97 -39.68
CA ARG A 596 -49.88 0.47 -38.52
C ARG A 596 -50.24 1.64 -37.62
N PRO A 597 -51.53 1.97 -37.42
CA PRO A 597 -51.92 3.03 -36.50
C PRO A 597 -51.74 2.58 -35.04
N ALA A 598 -51.64 3.55 -34.14
CA ALA A 598 -51.67 3.31 -32.70
C ALA A 598 -52.89 3.99 -32.08
N ILE A 599 -53.42 3.40 -31.01
CA ILE A 599 -54.53 3.96 -30.25
C ILE A 599 -54.19 3.98 -28.76
N ASP A 600 -54.42 5.12 -28.10
CA ASP A 600 -54.23 5.23 -26.65
C ASP A 600 -55.47 4.74 -25.88
N ALA A 601 -55.36 4.70 -24.55
CA ALA A 601 -56.45 4.30 -23.67
C ALA A 601 -57.67 5.24 -23.72
N ALA A 602 -57.47 6.50 -24.14
CA ALA A 602 -58.54 7.48 -24.31
C ALA A 602 -59.25 7.37 -25.68
N GLY A 603 -58.76 6.50 -26.56
CA GLY A 603 -59.28 6.30 -27.90
C GLY A 603 -58.74 7.29 -28.94
N THR A 604 -57.70 8.06 -28.62
CA THR A 604 -56.96 8.90 -29.58
C THR A 604 -56.18 8.01 -30.54
N VAL A 605 -56.37 8.24 -31.84
CA VAL A 605 -55.68 7.46 -32.88
C VAL A 605 -54.55 8.28 -33.48
N TYR A 606 -53.37 7.67 -33.56
CA TYR A 606 -52.16 8.22 -34.17
C TYR A 606 -51.85 7.44 -35.44
N PHE A 607 -51.54 8.15 -36.52
CA PHE A 607 -51.37 7.53 -37.85
C PHE A 607 -50.56 8.42 -38.79
N SER A 608 -50.03 7.84 -39.86
CA SER A 608 -49.56 8.60 -41.02
C SER A 608 -50.69 8.75 -42.03
N GLY A 609 -50.92 9.97 -42.52
CA GLY A 609 -52.07 10.28 -43.39
C GLY A 609 -51.92 9.76 -44.82
N ASP A 610 -50.71 9.74 -45.35
CA ASP A 610 -50.41 9.35 -46.74
C ASP A 610 -48.98 8.80 -46.86
N GLN A 611 -48.71 7.99 -47.88
CA GLN A 611 -47.38 7.44 -48.17
C GLN A 611 -46.33 8.53 -48.48
N PHE A 612 -46.79 9.69 -48.96
CA PHE A 612 -45.93 10.83 -49.29
C PHE A 612 -45.72 11.78 -48.10
N TYR A 613 -46.38 11.54 -46.96
CA TYR A 613 -46.24 12.41 -45.79
C TYR A 613 -45.09 11.95 -44.90
N SER A 614 -44.33 12.94 -44.43
CA SER A 614 -43.19 12.81 -43.51
C SER A 614 -43.57 13.24 -42.08
N TYR A 615 -44.85 13.13 -41.72
CA TYR A 615 -45.38 13.54 -40.42
C TYR A 615 -46.53 12.63 -39.98
N LEU A 616 -46.82 12.66 -38.69
CA LEU A 616 -47.94 11.98 -38.06
C LEU A 616 -49.11 12.93 -37.88
N SER A 617 -50.31 12.37 -38.00
CA SER A 617 -51.58 13.01 -37.66
C SER A 617 -52.19 12.30 -36.45
N MET A 618 -53.04 13.01 -35.70
CA MET A 618 -53.86 12.39 -34.67
C MET A 618 -55.34 12.76 -34.79
N ARG A 619 -56.20 11.88 -34.29
CA ARG A 619 -57.63 12.16 -34.07
C ARG A 619 -57.98 11.88 -32.61
N VAL A 620 -58.42 12.90 -31.88
CA VAL A 620 -59.01 12.76 -30.54
C VAL A 620 -60.51 12.53 -30.70
N VAL A 621 -60.95 11.34 -30.32
CA VAL A 621 -62.30 10.88 -30.66
C VAL A 621 -63.37 11.48 -29.76
N ALA A 622 -63.10 11.60 -28.46
CA ALA A 622 -64.00 12.24 -27.51
C ALA A 622 -64.37 13.70 -27.88
N GLU A 623 -63.44 14.40 -28.54
CA GLU A 623 -63.58 15.81 -28.93
C GLU A 623 -63.96 15.99 -30.40
N ASN A 624 -64.06 14.90 -31.16
CA ASN A 624 -64.15 14.94 -32.62
C ASN A 624 -63.08 15.85 -33.29
N ARG A 625 -61.88 15.90 -32.70
CA ARG A 625 -60.81 16.81 -33.10
C ARG A 625 -59.76 16.09 -33.95
N TYR A 626 -59.45 16.65 -35.11
CA TYR A 626 -58.37 16.19 -35.98
C TYR A 626 -57.20 17.17 -35.94
N VAL A 627 -55.97 16.65 -35.88
CA VAL A 627 -54.75 17.44 -35.99
C VAL A 627 -53.86 16.83 -37.06
N SER A 628 -53.76 17.53 -38.19
CA SER A 628 -52.70 17.29 -39.18
C SER A 628 -51.36 17.74 -38.63
N GLN A 629 -50.27 17.06 -39.02
CA GLN A 629 -48.91 17.43 -38.58
C GLN A 629 -48.81 17.53 -37.05
N TRP A 630 -49.42 16.58 -36.36
CA TRP A 630 -49.36 16.48 -34.91
C TRP A 630 -47.91 16.31 -34.43
N ALA A 631 -47.13 15.49 -35.14
CA ALA A 631 -45.69 15.36 -34.92
C ALA A 631 -44.96 15.21 -36.26
N GLY A 632 -43.89 15.98 -36.45
CA GLY A 632 -43.13 16.07 -37.69
C GLY A 632 -43.64 17.18 -38.62
N THR A 633 -42.77 17.64 -39.51
CA THR A 633 -43.10 18.66 -40.52
C THR A 633 -43.25 18.07 -41.93
N ALA A 634 -43.75 18.87 -42.89
CA ALA A 634 -43.95 18.46 -44.29
C ALA A 634 -42.66 18.35 -45.12
N GLY A 635 -41.47 18.39 -44.49
CA GLY A 635 -40.20 18.13 -45.15
C GLY A 635 -39.68 16.74 -44.80
N SER A 636 -39.55 15.86 -45.79
CA SER A 636 -38.88 14.56 -45.58
C SER A 636 -37.43 14.79 -45.16
N GLY A 637 -37.02 14.20 -44.04
CA GLY A 637 -35.69 14.37 -43.48
C GLY A 637 -35.48 13.53 -42.24
N PHE A 638 -34.41 13.80 -41.49
CA PHE A 638 -34.11 13.07 -40.26
C PHE A 638 -33.57 14.04 -39.20
N ALA A 639 -34.42 14.38 -38.23
CA ALA A 639 -34.04 15.23 -37.11
C ALA A 639 -34.89 14.90 -35.89
N ASP A 640 -34.25 14.84 -34.72
CA ASP A 640 -34.90 14.83 -33.41
C ASP A 640 -35.32 16.26 -33.02
N GLY A 641 -36.12 16.37 -31.96
CA GLY A 641 -36.55 17.65 -31.39
C GLY A 641 -38.05 17.72 -31.12
N PRO A 642 -38.57 18.91 -30.77
CA PRO A 642 -39.99 19.12 -30.52
C PRO A 642 -40.88 18.61 -31.67
N PHE A 643 -42.10 18.18 -31.35
CA PHE A 643 -43.05 17.64 -32.33
C PHE A 643 -43.24 18.54 -33.56
N ASN A 644 -43.20 19.86 -33.40
CA ASN A 644 -43.43 20.82 -34.48
C ASN A 644 -42.18 21.11 -35.36
N SER A 645 -41.02 20.53 -35.06
CA SER A 645 -39.78 20.76 -35.81
C SER A 645 -39.01 19.48 -36.15
N ALA A 646 -39.31 18.35 -35.52
CA ALA A 646 -38.75 17.05 -35.86
C ALA A 646 -39.01 16.68 -37.33
N LEU A 647 -38.12 15.85 -37.90
CA LEU A 647 -38.23 15.38 -39.28
C LEU A 647 -38.24 13.84 -39.33
N PHE A 648 -39.18 13.31 -40.12
CA PHE A 648 -39.27 11.91 -40.51
C PHE A 648 -39.07 11.77 -42.02
N ALA A 649 -38.78 10.57 -42.49
CA ALA A 649 -38.85 10.29 -43.92
C ALA A 649 -40.29 9.96 -44.34
N THR A 650 -40.54 9.96 -45.64
CA THR A 650 -41.72 9.27 -46.17
C THR A 650 -41.65 7.76 -45.83
N ALA A 651 -42.79 7.09 -45.83
CA ALA A 651 -42.94 5.69 -45.41
C ALA A 651 -42.68 5.42 -43.91
N ILE A 652 -43.42 6.11 -43.05
CA ILE A 652 -43.60 5.69 -41.66
C ILE A 652 -44.49 4.43 -41.63
N ARG A 653 -43.97 3.32 -41.12
CA ARG A 653 -44.56 1.98 -41.31
C ARG A 653 -45.34 1.46 -40.11
N ALA A 654 -45.00 1.87 -38.90
CA ALA A 654 -45.69 1.38 -37.72
C ALA A 654 -45.59 2.34 -36.54
N LEU A 655 -46.68 2.38 -35.77
CA LEU A 655 -46.79 3.08 -34.50
C LEU A 655 -47.23 2.07 -33.45
N VAL A 656 -46.50 2.01 -32.33
CA VAL A 656 -46.81 1.10 -31.22
C VAL A 656 -46.47 1.79 -29.90
N PHE A 657 -47.36 1.71 -28.92
CA PHE A 657 -47.09 2.25 -27.59
C PHE A 657 -46.10 1.37 -26.83
N GLU A 658 -45.04 1.99 -26.32
CA GLU A 658 -44.16 1.37 -25.33
C GLU A 658 -44.76 1.48 -23.92
N ASN A 659 -45.37 2.63 -23.63
CA ASN A 659 -46.15 2.93 -22.42
C ASN A 659 -46.98 4.21 -22.65
N GLU A 660 -47.77 4.63 -21.67
CA GLU A 660 -48.67 5.80 -21.78
C GLU A 660 -47.98 7.11 -22.21
N ASN A 661 -46.68 7.25 -21.96
CA ASN A 661 -45.92 8.46 -22.31
C ASN A 661 -45.05 8.31 -23.56
N ASN A 662 -44.92 7.10 -24.11
CA ASN A 662 -43.94 6.82 -25.16
C ASN A 662 -44.57 6.05 -26.31
N LEU A 663 -44.61 6.68 -27.48
CA LEU A 663 -45.03 6.07 -28.74
C LEU A 663 -43.81 5.78 -29.59
N LEU A 664 -43.60 4.51 -29.96
CA LEU A 664 -42.55 4.10 -30.90
C LEU A 664 -43.00 4.30 -32.33
N ILE A 665 -42.10 4.78 -33.16
CA ILE A 665 -42.32 5.13 -34.56
C ILE A 665 -41.28 4.41 -35.41
N MET A 666 -41.76 3.54 -36.30
CA MET A 666 -40.91 2.94 -37.32
C MET A 666 -40.80 3.87 -38.53
N ASP A 667 -39.81 4.77 -38.49
CA ASP A 667 -39.45 5.69 -39.55
C ASP A 667 -38.63 4.95 -40.62
N SER A 668 -39.29 4.02 -41.30
CA SER A 668 -38.61 3.06 -42.18
C SER A 668 -37.92 3.71 -43.38
N GLY A 669 -38.37 4.88 -43.84
CA GLY A 669 -37.66 5.63 -44.88
C GLY A 669 -36.26 6.07 -44.44
N ASN A 670 -36.07 6.31 -43.15
CA ASN A 670 -34.78 6.62 -42.53
C ASN A 670 -34.05 5.41 -41.92
N LEU A 671 -34.64 4.21 -41.99
CA LEU A 671 -34.17 3.01 -41.28
C LEU A 671 -33.97 3.24 -39.77
N ALA A 672 -34.89 4.00 -39.16
CA ALA A 672 -34.76 4.43 -37.78
C ALA A 672 -35.96 4.04 -36.93
N LEU A 673 -35.68 3.59 -35.71
CA LEU A 673 -36.68 3.48 -34.65
C LEU A 673 -36.65 4.78 -33.84
N ARG A 674 -37.76 5.51 -33.85
CA ARG A 674 -37.92 6.79 -33.14
C ARG A 674 -38.90 6.61 -31.98
N ARG A 675 -38.84 7.53 -31.02
CA ARG A 675 -39.74 7.59 -29.86
C ARG A 675 -40.31 8.99 -29.74
N ALA A 676 -41.63 9.09 -29.75
CA ALA A 676 -42.35 10.30 -29.35
C ALA A 676 -42.65 10.25 -27.86
N ARG A 677 -42.05 11.19 -27.12
CA ARG A 677 -42.29 11.43 -25.71
C ARG A 677 -43.47 12.38 -25.57
N LEU A 678 -44.63 11.83 -25.19
CA LEU A 678 -45.91 12.53 -25.22
C LEU A 678 -46.04 13.59 -24.12
N ASP A 679 -45.37 13.37 -22.99
CA ASP A 679 -45.33 14.26 -21.83
C ASP A 679 -44.61 15.59 -22.12
N VAL A 680 -43.51 15.52 -22.86
CA VAL A 680 -42.68 16.69 -23.22
C VAL A 680 -42.79 17.11 -24.69
N GLN A 681 -43.58 16.38 -25.48
CA GLN A 681 -43.80 16.59 -26.91
C GLN A 681 -42.49 16.65 -27.73
N GLU A 682 -41.64 15.64 -27.55
CA GLU A 682 -40.33 15.54 -28.19
C GLU A 682 -40.15 14.22 -28.95
N ILE A 683 -39.58 14.28 -30.15
CA ILE A 683 -39.11 13.12 -30.91
C ILE A 683 -37.63 12.88 -30.62
N THR A 684 -37.32 11.65 -30.23
CA THR A 684 -35.96 11.17 -30.01
C THR A 684 -35.68 9.93 -30.85
N THR A 685 -34.44 9.71 -31.24
CA THR A 685 -34.01 8.51 -31.96
C THR A 685 -33.54 7.45 -30.97
N ILE A 686 -34.07 6.23 -31.08
CA ILE A 686 -33.53 5.07 -30.36
C ILE A 686 -32.30 4.54 -31.10
N PHE A 687 -32.45 4.28 -32.40
CA PHE A 687 -31.33 3.98 -33.29
C PHE A 687 -31.67 4.35 -34.74
N LYS A 688 -30.63 4.52 -35.54
CA LYS A 688 -30.70 4.63 -37.00
C LYS A 688 -29.73 3.63 -37.60
N ALA A 689 -30.26 2.63 -38.31
CA ALA A 689 -29.46 1.58 -38.92
C ALA A 689 -28.87 2.03 -40.27
N GLU A 690 -27.74 1.44 -40.64
CA GLU A 690 -27.28 1.49 -42.03
C GLU A 690 -28.00 0.45 -42.88
N ARG A 691 -27.98 0.65 -44.21
CA ARG A 691 -28.58 -0.31 -45.14
C ARG A 691 -27.70 -1.56 -45.23
N GLY A 692 -28.24 -2.72 -44.89
CA GLY A 692 -27.52 -3.99 -44.93
C GLY A 692 -28.20 -5.03 -44.05
N TYR A 693 -27.43 -6.00 -43.57
CA TYR A 693 -27.92 -7.02 -42.63
C TYR A 693 -26.82 -7.39 -41.64
N GLN A 694 -26.92 -6.85 -40.43
CA GLN A 694 -25.96 -7.07 -39.35
C GLN A 694 -26.68 -6.91 -38.01
N ASP A 695 -26.48 -7.87 -37.11
CA ASP A 695 -26.84 -7.78 -35.70
C ASP A 695 -25.76 -7.01 -34.92
N GLY A 696 -26.10 -6.50 -33.75
CA GLY A 696 -25.13 -5.83 -32.89
C GLY A 696 -25.72 -4.69 -32.07
N SER A 697 -24.85 -3.79 -31.64
CA SER A 697 -25.27 -2.57 -30.96
C SER A 697 -26.10 -1.67 -31.89
N PHE A 698 -26.74 -0.64 -31.34
CA PHE A 698 -27.45 0.36 -32.14
C PHE A 698 -26.55 1.15 -33.10
N ALA A 699 -25.22 1.17 -32.87
CA ALA A 699 -24.27 1.81 -33.77
C ALA A 699 -23.86 0.90 -34.95
N ASP A 700 -23.91 -0.43 -34.75
CA ASP A 700 -23.41 -1.41 -35.73
C ASP A 700 -24.54 -2.07 -36.54
N VAL A 701 -25.79 -1.93 -36.09
CA VAL A 701 -26.92 -2.62 -36.68
C VAL A 701 -27.15 -2.17 -38.12
N GLN A 702 -27.29 -3.15 -39.01
CA GLN A 702 -27.71 -2.92 -40.39
C GLN A 702 -29.05 -3.61 -40.66
N MET A 703 -29.91 -2.89 -41.39
CA MET A 703 -31.26 -3.34 -41.74
C MET A 703 -31.60 -2.98 -43.18
N SER A 704 -32.62 -3.64 -43.73
CA SER A 704 -33.28 -3.22 -44.96
C SER A 704 -34.61 -2.54 -44.63
N THR A 705 -35.47 -2.35 -45.63
CA THR A 705 -36.78 -1.73 -45.40
C THR A 705 -37.60 -2.54 -44.40
N ILE A 706 -37.96 -1.89 -43.28
CA ILE A 706 -38.77 -2.48 -42.22
C ILE A 706 -40.24 -2.36 -42.61
N ALA A 707 -40.91 -3.49 -42.78
CA ALA A 707 -42.30 -3.53 -43.24
C ALA A 707 -43.29 -3.21 -42.11
N ASP A 708 -42.97 -3.57 -40.88
CA ASP A 708 -43.87 -3.47 -39.72
C ASP A 708 -43.12 -3.66 -38.39
N MET A 709 -43.78 -3.32 -37.26
CA MET A 709 -43.24 -3.48 -35.90
C MET A 709 -44.33 -3.98 -34.94
N ALA A 710 -43.93 -4.80 -33.97
CA ALA A 710 -44.76 -5.22 -32.85
C ALA A 710 -44.00 -5.10 -31.51
N ILE A 711 -44.75 -4.97 -30.41
CA ILE A 711 -44.20 -4.99 -29.06
C ILE A 711 -44.89 -6.09 -28.26
N ALA A 712 -44.13 -6.86 -27.48
CA ALA A 712 -44.68 -7.80 -26.52
C ALA A 712 -45.08 -7.07 -25.22
N HIS A 713 -45.89 -7.73 -24.39
CA HIS A 713 -46.40 -7.17 -23.14
C HIS A 713 -45.29 -6.72 -22.16
N ASP A 714 -44.11 -7.34 -22.22
CA ASP A 714 -42.98 -6.99 -21.36
C ASP A 714 -42.01 -5.97 -21.99
N GLY A 715 -42.35 -5.44 -23.17
CA GLY A 715 -41.60 -4.38 -23.84
C GLY A 715 -40.57 -4.87 -24.87
N ASP A 716 -40.44 -6.18 -25.11
CA ASP A 716 -39.62 -6.68 -26.22
C ASP A 716 -40.18 -6.18 -27.56
N ILE A 717 -39.35 -5.55 -28.38
CA ILE A 717 -39.74 -5.00 -29.69
C ILE A 717 -39.28 -5.94 -30.79
N TYR A 718 -40.16 -6.18 -31.77
CA TYR A 718 -39.89 -7.01 -32.92
C TYR A 718 -40.10 -6.22 -34.21
N LEU A 719 -39.12 -6.30 -35.11
CA LEU A 719 -39.14 -5.63 -36.41
C LEU A 719 -39.23 -6.66 -37.52
N LEU A 720 -40.09 -6.39 -38.49
CA LEU A 720 -40.16 -7.16 -39.73
C LEU A 720 -39.22 -6.53 -40.76
N ASP A 721 -37.98 -7.00 -40.81
CA ASP A 721 -36.96 -6.59 -41.78
C ASP A 721 -37.21 -7.30 -43.12
N GLY A 722 -38.32 -6.89 -43.77
CA GLY A 722 -38.88 -7.57 -44.92
C GLY A 722 -37.93 -7.61 -46.11
N GLY A 723 -37.10 -6.58 -46.29
CA GLY A 723 -36.10 -6.55 -47.36
C GLY A 723 -34.95 -7.57 -47.17
N ASN A 724 -34.70 -8.02 -45.95
CA ASN A 724 -33.70 -9.06 -45.63
C ASN A 724 -34.34 -10.42 -45.33
N ASN A 725 -35.66 -10.57 -45.48
CA ASN A 725 -36.40 -11.76 -45.08
C ASN A 725 -36.11 -12.19 -43.63
N ALA A 726 -36.12 -11.24 -42.69
CA ALA A 726 -35.76 -11.48 -41.30
C ALA A 726 -36.78 -10.91 -40.32
N ILE A 727 -36.90 -11.57 -39.17
CA ILE A 727 -37.54 -11.02 -37.97
C ILE A 727 -36.42 -10.64 -37.00
N ARG A 728 -36.36 -9.37 -36.63
CA ARG A 728 -35.36 -8.82 -35.72
C ARG A 728 -35.98 -8.55 -34.36
N ARG A 729 -35.23 -8.77 -33.28
CA ARG A 729 -35.61 -8.43 -31.90
C ARG A 729 -34.71 -7.33 -31.39
N VAL A 730 -35.31 -6.29 -30.82
CA VAL A 730 -34.63 -5.10 -30.31
C VAL A 730 -34.64 -5.14 -28.78
N PHE A 731 -33.46 -4.97 -28.19
CA PHE A 731 -33.26 -4.81 -26.75
C PHE A 731 -32.95 -3.35 -26.44
N LEU A 732 -33.73 -2.73 -25.57
CA LEU A 732 -33.51 -1.34 -25.15
C LEU A 732 -32.69 -1.22 -23.85
N LYS A 733 -32.70 -2.29 -23.06
CA LYS A 733 -32.07 -2.50 -21.75
C LYS A 733 -32.08 -4.01 -21.48
#